data_AF-A0A2D6QF14-F1
#
_entry.id   AF-A0A2D6QF14-F1
#
_cell.length_a   1.000
_cell.length_b   1.000
_cell.length_c   1.000
_cell.angle_alpha   90.00
_cell.angle_beta   90.00
_cell.angle_gamma   90.00
#
_symmetry.space_group_name_H-M   'P 1'
#
loop_
_entity.id
_entity.type
_entity.pdbx_description
1 polymer ?
#
loop_
_entity_poly.entity_id
_entity_poly.type
_entity_poly.pdbx_seq_one_letter_code
_entity_poly.pdbx_strand_id
1 'polypeptide(L)'
;MKAPLLILCCALASPVGNLATASPLATTETSAEVQDVDKDTFRKNFKQAMTIGSSAEMTRLFKKNPQHCALWVLETAEGISNNPSELLFKRMDAFRKAWKSAWGTNFCNKMEVYFSLLDVQVKRTRVKLRATYDKKTILYWENMNGEKLPFKFTALGMEFEELGKSFNDLGDKYYTAYCHLFAALCYEDSALGKKNADQKRSCVNYEKYMAACEEIELNDPQYKAIKEHYAHLARLGFATPKAEEGTEPGVDGAPAKPGAAKGPAGAAIGVELEFDLVEKLTTYSRPSYFLDEIYPIWNSVSLNKKGSRATIARIEDGPDVLRVGSSDIQVDEDRDGEGDVDLPIRGRLDPVVMEIGEGASKRKWAVLAITGNETDTYQGIEVNLAPNDDLVNIYYAPAGSMVGEIDGTAIRVLDDNVDGIYGSPATAYGHIGLTKDNYQPEMDSVVLGKSKRALPWSEYQQIEGTWYKMEIADGGKKLTAIPQNLPTGTLKLKYKGPEASFLIVRGENTYENSFFDLSSAKSVEVPVGRYSFYFGMVSKGKKKQLLKAAVLPSADMPMWTVSEAGMEVEIMLGSPFGFDWKAEVADRSVTVVGQSVCVTGVAGERYERVWGAVSQPEVSFREKGAKRGSRGEEMDKIKDQDALYKSWKAPWFPIDVTLDKRPSVTDVEVQLVEKKNKLFGKITSIWK
;
A
#
# COMPACT_ATOMS: atom_id res chain seq x y z
N MET A 1 32.73 -18.06 8.19
CA MET A 1 31.58 -18.89 7.77
C MET A 1 30.76 -18.08 6.79
N LYS A 2 30.75 -18.48 5.52
CA LYS A 2 30.14 -17.76 4.39
C LYS A 2 28.83 -18.46 4.01
N ALA A 3 27.72 -17.72 3.96
CA ALA A 3 26.44 -18.19 3.46
C ALA A 3 26.41 -18.11 1.91
N PRO A 4 25.73 -19.04 1.20
CA PRO A 4 25.67 -19.02 -0.25
C PRO A 4 24.50 -18.16 -0.76
N LEU A 5 24.79 -17.38 -1.79
CA LEU A 5 23.84 -16.59 -2.58
C LEU A 5 23.27 -17.50 -3.69
N LEU A 6 21.96 -17.72 -3.71
CA LEU A 6 21.27 -18.51 -4.73
C LEU A 6 20.86 -17.58 -5.89
N ILE A 7 21.34 -17.86 -7.11
CA ILE A 7 20.99 -17.14 -8.35
C ILE A 7 20.47 -18.18 -9.34
N LEU A 8 19.26 -18.00 -9.87
CA LEU A 8 18.60 -18.92 -10.78
C LEU A 8 18.60 -18.39 -12.22
N CYS A 9 19.12 -19.21 -13.14
CA CYS A 9 19.03 -19.07 -14.59
C CYS A 9 17.81 -19.86 -15.11
N CYS A 10 17.03 -19.29 -16.03
CA CYS A 10 15.97 -20.00 -16.75
C CYS A 10 16.48 -20.52 -18.11
N ALA A 11 16.24 -21.79 -18.42
CA ALA A 11 16.20 -22.30 -19.79
C ALA A 11 15.30 -23.55 -19.92
N LEU A 12 14.27 -23.39 -20.74
CA LEU A 12 13.62 -24.30 -21.70
C LEU A 12 12.94 -25.61 -21.26
N ALA A 13 11.63 -25.63 -21.51
CA ALA A 13 10.76 -26.81 -21.58
C ALA A 13 10.99 -27.61 -22.88
N SER A 14 10.70 -28.92 -22.83
CA SER A 14 10.57 -29.81 -23.98
C SER A 14 9.12 -30.35 -24.09
N PRO A 15 8.69 -30.80 -25.28
CA PRO A 15 7.29 -30.76 -25.71
C PRO A 15 6.59 -32.13 -25.66
N VAL A 16 5.26 -32.14 -25.51
CA VAL A 16 4.42 -33.25 -25.98
C VAL A 16 3.07 -32.72 -26.48
N GLY A 17 2.72 -33.09 -27.72
CA GLY A 17 1.34 -33.41 -28.08
C GLY A 17 0.59 -32.43 -28.98
N ASN A 18 0.72 -32.62 -30.29
CA ASN A 18 -0.16 -32.06 -31.34
C ASN A 18 -1.65 -32.39 -31.12
N LEU A 19 -2.53 -31.45 -31.50
CA LEU A 19 -3.66 -31.71 -32.41
C LEU A 19 -4.15 -30.38 -33.03
N ALA A 20 -4.30 -30.41 -34.36
CA ALA A 20 -4.62 -29.34 -35.30
C ALA A 20 -6.02 -28.71 -35.06
N THR A 21 -6.37 -27.50 -35.54
CA THR A 21 -6.51 -27.16 -36.97
C THR A 21 -6.62 -25.64 -37.28
N ALA A 22 -5.87 -25.25 -38.31
CA ALA A 22 -6.15 -24.30 -39.40
C ALA A 22 -6.25 -22.77 -39.16
N SER A 23 -5.12 -22.08 -39.45
CA SER A 23 -5.07 -20.82 -40.22
C SER A 23 -5.16 -21.10 -41.73
N PRO A 24 -5.27 -20.05 -42.56
CA PRO A 24 -4.30 -19.98 -43.66
C PRO A 24 -3.71 -18.58 -43.93
N LEU A 25 -2.51 -18.61 -44.53
CA LEU A 25 -1.67 -17.57 -45.15
C LEU A 25 -0.88 -16.64 -44.20
N ALA A 26 0.43 -16.44 -44.35
CA ALA A 26 1.43 -16.98 -45.29
C ALA A 26 2.83 -16.82 -44.67
N THR A 27 3.69 -17.80 -44.95
CA THR A 27 5.09 -17.96 -44.54
C THR A 27 6.04 -16.99 -45.25
N THR A 28 6.94 -16.35 -44.50
CA THR A 28 8.26 -15.91 -44.97
C THR A 28 9.33 -16.26 -43.93
N GLU A 29 10.27 -17.09 -44.37
CA GLU A 29 11.66 -17.33 -43.94
C GLU A 29 12.04 -17.32 -42.44
N THR A 30 12.44 -18.52 -41.99
CA THR A 30 13.19 -18.81 -40.77
C THR A 30 14.47 -17.98 -40.66
N SER A 31 14.50 -17.03 -39.73
CA SER A 31 15.73 -16.45 -39.20
C SER A 31 16.29 -17.36 -38.10
N ALA A 32 17.61 -17.52 -38.09
CA ALA A 32 18.35 -18.39 -37.18
C ALA A 32 18.04 -18.10 -35.70
N GLU A 33 17.80 -19.14 -34.91
CA GLU A 33 17.70 -19.06 -33.45
C GLU A 33 18.96 -18.40 -32.86
N VAL A 34 18.80 -17.18 -32.36
CA VAL A 34 19.85 -16.48 -31.61
C VAL A 34 19.90 -17.11 -30.22
N GLN A 35 20.87 -18.01 -29.99
CA GLN A 35 21.22 -18.44 -28.63
C GLN A 35 21.73 -17.23 -27.83
N ASP A 36 20.97 -16.87 -26.80
CA ASP A 36 21.36 -15.93 -25.76
C ASP A 36 22.55 -16.50 -24.98
N VAL A 37 23.59 -15.69 -24.77
CA VAL A 37 24.84 -16.13 -24.14
C VAL A 37 24.79 -15.74 -22.66
N ASP A 38 25.07 -16.67 -21.76
CA ASP A 38 25.04 -16.37 -20.32
C ASP A 38 25.98 -15.20 -19.94
N LYS A 39 25.63 -14.50 -18.86
CA LYS A 39 26.31 -13.28 -18.36
C LYS A 39 27.82 -13.44 -18.22
N ASP A 40 28.30 -14.61 -17.78
CA ASP A 40 29.71 -14.85 -17.52
C ASP A 40 30.48 -15.10 -18.82
N THR A 41 29.89 -15.84 -19.75
CA THR A 41 30.44 -16.05 -21.08
C THR A 41 30.52 -14.73 -21.86
N PHE A 42 29.50 -13.88 -21.79
CA PHE A 42 29.55 -12.53 -22.37
C PHE A 42 30.72 -11.71 -21.79
N ARG A 43 30.84 -11.64 -20.45
CA ARG A 43 31.90 -10.89 -19.77
C ARG A 43 33.28 -11.38 -20.13
N LYS A 44 33.46 -12.70 -20.22
CA LYS A 44 34.72 -13.33 -20.62
C LYS A 44 35.11 -12.91 -22.05
N ASN A 45 34.18 -13.05 -22.99
CA ASN A 45 34.43 -12.73 -24.40
C ASN A 45 34.71 -11.23 -24.59
N PHE A 46 33.99 -10.36 -23.88
CA PHE A 46 34.23 -8.91 -23.95
C PHE A 46 35.60 -8.53 -23.37
N LYS A 47 36.01 -9.11 -22.24
CA LYS A 47 37.35 -8.89 -21.67
C LYS A 47 38.45 -9.34 -22.64
N GLN A 48 38.25 -10.47 -23.33
CA GLN A 48 39.17 -10.95 -24.35
C GLN A 48 39.25 -9.96 -25.53
N ALA A 49 38.10 -9.51 -26.05
CA ALA A 49 38.03 -8.52 -27.12
C ALA A 49 38.71 -7.19 -26.75
N MET A 50 38.52 -6.73 -25.51
CA MET A 50 39.20 -5.55 -24.96
C MET A 50 40.72 -5.75 -24.84
N THR A 51 41.16 -6.96 -24.47
CA THR A 51 42.59 -7.30 -24.34
C THR A 51 43.30 -7.29 -25.69
N ILE A 52 42.65 -7.81 -26.74
CA ILE A 52 43.20 -7.82 -28.11
C ILE A 52 42.90 -6.53 -28.90
N GLY A 53 42.23 -5.54 -28.29
CA GLY A 53 41.89 -4.26 -28.93
C GLY A 53 40.85 -4.33 -30.05
N SER A 54 40.04 -5.40 -30.12
CA SER A 54 39.07 -5.59 -31.20
C SER A 54 37.76 -4.80 -30.96
N SER A 55 37.73 -3.56 -31.45
CA SER A 55 36.54 -2.70 -31.37
C SER A 55 35.32 -3.29 -32.07
N ALA A 56 35.52 -3.94 -33.23
CA ALA A 56 34.44 -4.58 -33.98
C ALA A 56 33.79 -5.72 -33.17
N GLU A 57 34.59 -6.53 -32.48
CA GLU A 57 34.08 -7.63 -31.65
C GLU A 57 33.38 -7.11 -30.40
N MET A 58 33.91 -6.06 -29.76
CA MET A 58 33.23 -5.40 -28.63
C MET A 58 31.85 -4.86 -29.03
N THR A 59 31.75 -4.17 -30.17
CA THR A 59 30.47 -3.70 -30.72
C THR A 59 29.52 -4.86 -31.05
N ARG A 60 30.03 -5.95 -31.64
CA ARG A 60 29.23 -7.15 -31.95
C ARG A 60 28.63 -7.79 -30.70
N LEU A 61 29.42 -7.92 -29.64
CA LEU A 61 28.97 -8.46 -28.36
C LEU A 61 27.92 -7.58 -27.70
N PHE A 62 28.05 -6.24 -27.82
CA PHE A 62 27.05 -5.28 -27.36
C PHE A 62 25.71 -5.44 -28.08
N LYS A 63 25.74 -5.50 -29.42
CA LYS A 63 24.53 -5.74 -30.22
C LYS A 63 23.86 -7.09 -29.91
N LYS A 64 24.65 -8.13 -29.61
CA LYS A 64 24.12 -9.47 -29.32
C LYS A 64 23.49 -9.58 -27.92
N ASN A 65 23.98 -8.84 -26.92
CA ASN A 65 23.56 -9.02 -25.51
C ASN A 65 23.19 -7.67 -24.84
N PRO A 66 22.24 -6.89 -25.38
CA PRO A 66 21.98 -5.51 -24.97
C PRO A 66 21.72 -5.33 -23.47
N GLN A 67 20.88 -6.20 -22.87
CA GLN A 67 20.50 -6.11 -21.46
C GLN A 67 21.68 -6.38 -20.53
N HIS A 68 22.47 -7.43 -20.81
CA HIS A 68 23.69 -7.73 -20.06
C HIS A 68 24.74 -6.62 -20.18
N CYS A 69 24.80 -5.94 -21.32
CA CYS A 69 25.68 -4.79 -21.52
C CYS A 69 25.24 -3.60 -20.68
N ALA A 70 23.96 -3.24 -20.73
CA ALA A 70 23.42 -2.12 -19.95
C ALA A 70 23.71 -2.33 -18.46
N LEU A 71 23.35 -3.49 -17.90
CA LEU A 71 23.61 -3.84 -16.50
C LEU A 71 25.09 -3.75 -16.13
N TRP A 72 26.00 -4.18 -17.02
CA TRP A 72 27.43 -4.11 -16.73
C TRP A 72 28.01 -2.69 -16.82
N VAL A 73 27.41 -1.82 -17.64
CA VAL A 73 27.69 -0.38 -17.64
C VAL A 73 27.29 0.22 -16.28
N LEU A 74 26.08 -0.06 -15.77
CA LEU A 74 25.65 0.38 -14.45
C LEU A 74 26.61 -0.09 -13.34
N GLU A 75 26.92 -1.40 -13.30
CA GLU A 75 27.85 -1.97 -12.31
C GLU A 75 29.26 -1.34 -12.38
N THR A 76 29.72 -0.98 -13.57
CA THR A 76 31.05 -0.37 -13.75
C THR A 76 31.04 1.11 -13.36
N ALA A 77 29.98 1.86 -13.70
CA ALA A 77 29.81 3.26 -13.28
C ALA A 77 29.71 3.37 -11.75
N GLU A 78 28.90 2.50 -11.13
CA GLU A 78 28.79 2.39 -9.67
C GLU A 78 30.13 2.00 -9.03
N GLY A 79 30.86 1.06 -9.65
CA GLY A 79 32.21 0.68 -9.23
C GLY A 79 33.21 1.83 -9.26
N ILE A 80 33.19 2.66 -10.31
CA ILE A 80 34.05 3.86 -10.42
C ILE A 80 33.73 4.84 -9.29
N SER A 81 32.44 5.09 -9.04
CA SER A 81 31.99 6.02 -8.00
C SER A 81 32.34 5.55 -6.58
N ASN A 82 32.43 4.23 -6.35
CA ASN A 82 32.70 3.67 -5.03
C ASN A 82 34.19 3.39 -4.78
N ASN A 83 34.88 2.80 -5.76
CA ASN A 83 36.28 2.39 -5.66
C ASN A 83 36.97 2.56 -7.03
N PRO A 84 37.31 3.81 -7.41
CA PRO A 84 37.86 4.10 -8.73
C PRO A 84 39.18 3.35 -8.94
N SER A 85 39.36 2.77 -10.14
CA SER A 85 40.58 2.09 -10.53
C SER A 85 40.82 2.23 -12.04
N GLU A 86 42.09 2.18 -12.46
CA GLU A 86 42.47 2.25 -13.87
C GLU A 86 41.75 1.18 -14.71
N LEU A 87 41.56 -0.02 -14.14
CA LEU A 87 40.84 -1.10 -14.80
C LEU A 87 39.37 -0.73 -15.08
N LEU A 88 38.70 -0.05 -14.15
CA LEU A 88 37.31 0.36 -14.31
C LEU A 88 37.18 1.51 -15.31
N PHE A 89 38.07 2.51 -15.26
CA PHE A 89 38.10 3.60 -16.25
C PHE A 89 38.36 3.08 -17.66
N LYS A 90 39.37 2.21 -17.83
CA LYS A 90 39.67 1.58 -19.12
C LYS A 90 38.49 0.77 -19.66
N ARG A 91 37.76 0.08 -18.77
CA ARG A 91 36.55 -0.65 -19.13
C ARG A 91 35.42 0.30 -19.55
N MET A 92 35.20 1.38 -18.81
CA MET A 92 34.17 2.36 -19.15
C MET A 92 34.46 3.05 -20.49
N ASP A 93 35.72 3.36 -20.78
CA ASP A 93 36.13 3.86 -22.10
C ASP A 93 35.82 2.87 -23.23
N ALA A 94 36.06 1.58 -23.01
CA ALA A 94 35.70 0.54 -23.96
C ALA A 94 34.16 0.46 -24.14
N PHE A 95 33.39 0.58 -23.05
CA PHE A 95 31.93 0.62 -23.11
C PHE A 95 31.41 1.82 -23.90
N ARG A 96 31.93 3.03 -23.65
CA ARG A 96 31.55 4.24 -24.39
C ARG A 96 31.74 4.06 -25.89
N LYS A 97 32.89 3.52 -26.32
CA LYS A 97 33.19 3.26 -27.74
C LYS A 97 32.28 2.19 -28.33
N ALA A 98 32.12 1.06 -27.65
CA ALA A 98 31.28 -0.05 -28.12
C ALA A 98 29.79 0.34 -28.18
N TRP A 99 29.28 1.02 -27.15
CA TRP A 99 27.89 1.49 -27.08
C TRP A 99 27.60 2.53 -28.14
N LYS A 100 28.46 3.54 -28.30
CA LYS A 100 28.30 4.56 -29.33
C LYS A 100 28.31 3.96 -30.74
N SER A 101 29.18 2.99 -30.99
CA SER A 101 29.23 2.25 -32.26
C SER A 101 28.01 1.33 -32.47
N ALA A 102 27.45 0.75 -31.39
CA ALA A 102 26.31 -0.15 -31.48
C ALA A 102 24.97 0.58 -31.67
N TRP A 103 24.75 1.67 -30.93
CA TRP A 103 23.44 2.32 -30.80
C TRP A 103 23.44 3.85 -30.98
N GLY A 104 24.61 4.48 -31.15
CA GLY A 104 24.70 5.91 -31.46
C GLY A 104 24.45 6.86 -30.28
N THR A 105 24.20 6.36 -29.07
CA THR A 105 23.83 7.17 -27.90
C THR A 105 24.96 7.33 -26.88
N ASN A 106 24.76 8.25 -25.93
CA ASN A 106 25.69 8.58 -24.85
C ASN A 106 25.32 7.93 -23.50
N PHE A 107 24.51 6.88 -23.50
CA PHE A 107 24.03 6.18 -22.29
C PHE A 107 25.15 5.89 -21.27
N CYS A 108 26.31 5.37 -21.73
CA CYS A 108 27.44 5.09 -20.84
C CYS A 108 27.93 6.33 -20.08
N ASN A 109 28.02 7.48 -20.75
CA ASN A 109 28.42 8.74 -20.11
C ASN A 109 27.36 9.20 -19.12
N LYS A 110 26.08 9.10 -19.47
CA LYS A 110 24.97 9.50 -18.58
C LYS A 110 24.94 8.66 -17.31
N MET A 111 25.17 7.35 -17.40
CA MET A 111 25.27 6.49 -16.21
C MET A 111 26.47 6.85 -15.33
N GLU A 112 27.64 7.08 -15.91
CA GLU A 112 28.81 7.46 -15.11
C GLU A 112 28.65 8.82 -14.42
N VAL A 113 28.08 9.81 -15.11
CA VAL A 113 27.74 11.12 -14.51
C VAL A 113 26.71 10.94 -13.41
N TYR A 114 25.66 10.16 -13.64
CA TYR A 114 24.66 9.87 -12.61
C TYR A 114 25.31 9.30 -11.34
N PHE A 115 26.11 8.23 -11.47
CA PHE A 115 26.74 7.59 -10.32
C PHE A 115 27.80 8.45 -9.64
N SER A 116 28.51 9.32 -10.36
CA SER A 116 29.51 10.21 -9.76
C SER A 116 28.90 11.31 -8.90
N LEU A 117 27.63 11.65 -9.13
CA LEU A 117 26.88 12.67 -8.39
C LEU A 117 26.15 12.13 -7.15
N LEU A 118 26.11 10.81 -6.95
CA LEU A 118 25.42 10.22 -5.80
C LEU A 118 26.23 10.35 -4.51
N ASP A 119 25.59 10.90 -3.47
CA ASP A 119 26.13 10.85 -2.11
C ASP A 119 25.96 9.45 -1.47
N VAL A 120 26.56 9.27 -0.29
CA VAL A 120 26.57 7.98 0.43
C VAL A 120 25.17 7.54 0.87
N GLN A 121 24.30 8.48 1.23
CA GLN A 121 22.94 8.18 1.68
C GLN A 121 22.07 7.72 0.50
N VAL A 122 22.11 8.44 -0.62
CA VAL A 122 21.41 8.07 -1.85
C VAL A 122 21.88 6.72 -2.36
N LYS A 123 23.19 6.42 -2.31
CA LYS A 123 23.73 5.09 -2.64
C LYS A 123 23.13 3.99 -1.76
N ARG A 124 23.03 4.20 -0.45
CA ARG A 124 22.45 3.21 0.48
C ARG A 124 20.96 2.99 0.20
N THR A 125 20.19 4.06 -0.01
CA THR A 125 18.75 3.98 -0.35
C THR A 125 18.56 3.24 -1.67
N ARG A 126 19.35 3.59 -2.69
CA ARG A 126 19.33 2.92 -3.99
C ARG A 126 19.58 1.42 -3.90
N VAL A 127 20.52 0.97 -3.07
CA VAL A 127 20.78 -0.46 -2.84
C VAL A 127 19.55 -1.17 -2.25
N LYS A 128 18.86 -0.55 -1.27
CA LYS A 128 17.63 -1.10 -0.70
C LYS A 128 16.51 -1.18 -1.76
N LEU A 129 16.29 -0.12 -2.53
CA LEU A 129 15.29 -0.11 -3.60
C LEU A 129 15.58 -1.15 -4.67
N ARG A 130 16.85 -1.33 -5.04
CA ARG A 130 17.27 -2.36 -6.00
C ARG A 130 17.00 -3.78 -5.48
N ALA A 131 17.26 -4.05 -4.21
CA ALA A 131 16.93 -5.34 -3.62
C ALA A 131 15.41 -5.61 -3.64
N THR A 132 14.60 -4.57 -3.41
CA THR A 132 13.14 -4.66 -3.57
C THR A 132 12.75 -4.94 -5.02
N TYR A 133 13.30 -4.19 -5.98
CA TYR A 133 13.08 -4.42 -7.42
C TYR A 133 13.40 -5.85 -7.83
N ASP A 134 14.57 -6.36 -7.44
CA ASP A 134 14.99 -7.73 -7.76
C ASP A 134 14.02 -8.76 -7.18
N LYS A 135 13.54 -8.55 -5.93
CA LYS A 135 12.52 -9.42 -5.33
C LYS A 135 11.19 -9.38 -6.08
N LYS A 136 10.73 -8.19 -6.50
CA LYS A 136 9.45 -8.04 -7.20
C LYS A 136 9.50 -8.62 -8.62
N THR A 137 10.62 -8.46 -9.32
CA THR A 137 10.79 -9.07 -10.65
C THR A 137 10.80 -10.60 -10.58
N ILE A 138 11.38 -11.19 -9.53
CA ILE A 138 11.25 -12.63 -9.27
C ILE A 138 9.78 -13.02 -9.10
N LEU A 139 9.02 -12.32 -8.25
CA LEU A 139 7.60 -12.61 -8.02
C LEU A 139 6.76 -12.47 -9.30
N TYR A 140 7.07 -11.48 -10.14
CA TYR A 140 6.43 -11.33 -11.45
C TYR A 140 6.65 -12.58 -12.31
N TRP A 141 7.89 -13.04 -12.44
CA TRP A 141 8.20 -14.22 -13.25
C TRP A 141 7.64 -15.52 -12.65
N GLU A 142 7.65 -15.67 -11.33
CA GLU A 142 6.98 -16.78 -10.65
C GLU A 142 5.48 -16.81 -10.96
N ASN A 143 4.82 -15.65 -10.97
CA ASN A 143 3.40 -15.57 -11.32
C ASN A 143 3.15 -15.83 -12.82
N MET A 144 4.01 -15.30 -13.70
CA MET A 144 3.92 -15.52 -15.15
C MET A 144 4.10 -16.98 -15.55
N ASN A 145 5.01 -17.69 -14.87
CA ASN A 145 5.32 -19.10 -15.14
C ASN A 145 4.42 -20.08 -14.37
N GLY A 146 3.66 -19.59 -13.39
CA GLY A 146 2.69 -20.37 -12.61
C GLY A 146 1.25 -20.25 -13.14
N GLU A 147 0.28 -20.26 -12.23
CA GLU A 147 -1.16 -20.20 -12.55
C GLU A 147 -1.65 -18.83 -13.06
N LYS A 148 -0.76 -17.83 -13.23
CA LYS A 148 -1.09 -16.47 -13.68
C LYS A 148 -2.28 -15.86 -12.92
N LEU A 149 -2.11 -15.70 -11.61
CA LEU A 149 -3.18 -15.19 -10.75
C LEU A 149 -3.36 -13.67 -10.97
N PRO A 150 -4.51 -13.18 -11.46
CA PRO A 150 -4.68 -11.78 -11.84
C PRO A 150 -4.44 -10.78 -10.71
N PHE A 151 -4.90 -11.09 -9.50
CA PHE A 151 -4.72 -10.20 -8.34
C PHE A 151 -3.25 -9.97 -7.99
N LYS A 152 -2.37 -10.96 -8.24
CA LYS A 152 -0.93 -10.81 -8.01
C LYS A 152 -0.29 -9.85 -9.01
N PHE A 153 -0.75 -9.87 -10.27
CA PHE A 153 -0.27 -8.90 -11.27
C PHE A 153 -0.75 -7.50 -10.95
N THR A 154 -2.03 -7.31 -10.58
CA THR A 154 -2.52 -5.98 -10.18
C THR A 154 -1.73 -5.41 -8.99
N ALA A 155 -1.48 -6.23 -7.96
CA ALA A 155 -0.68 -5.82 -6.81
C ALA A 155 0.78 -5.49 -7.20
N LEU A 156 1.44 -6.37 -7.97
CA LEU A 156 2.80 -6.14 -8.44
C LEU A 156 2.90 -4.89 -9.33
N GLY A 157 1.91 -4.63 -10.18
CA GLY A 157 1.86 -3.44 -11.03
C GLY A 157 1.87 -2.15 -10.22
N MET A 158 1.08 -2.08 -9.14
CA MET A 158 1.05 -0.93 -8.23
C MET A 158 2.38 -0.78 -7.48
N GLU A 159 2.95 -1.88 -7.01
CA GLU A 159 4.25 -1.87 -6.32
C GLU A 159 5.39 -1.43 -7.25
N PHE A 160 5.36 -1.82 -8.52
CA PHE A 160 6.33 -1.36 -9.51
C PHE A 160 6.15 0.12 -9.87
N GLU A 161 4.93 0.64 -9.91
CA GLU A 161 4.69 2.08 -10.11
C GLU A 161 5.29 2.93 -8.99
N GLU A 162 5.06 2.53 -7.73
CA GLU A 162 5.62 3.21 -6.56
C GLU A 162 7.15 3.09 -6.50
N LEU A 163 7.68 1.92 -6.84
CA LEU A 163 9.12 1.71 -6.91
C LEU A 163 9.76 2.54 -8.04
N GLY A 164 9.06 2.70 -9.16
CA GLY A 164 9.46 3.56 -10.27
C GLY A 164 9.55 5.03 -9.87
N LYS A 165 8.57 5.53 -9.09
CA LYS A 165 8.59 6.86 -8.47
C LYS A 165 9.78 7.02 -7.54
N SER A 166 9.98 6.06 -6.63
CA SER A 166 11.12 6.06 -5.70
C SER A 166 12.48 6.14 -6.42
N PHE A 167 12.67 5.37 -7.51
CA PHE A 167 13.89 5.47 -8.30
C PHE A 167 14.00 6.79 -9.07
N ASN A 168 12.89 7.35 -9.54
CA ASN A 168 12.87 8.62 -10.25
C ASN A 168 13.29 9.78 -9.33
N ASP A 169 12.86 9.74 -8.06
CA ASP A 169 13.24 10.72 -7.04
C ASP A 169 14.75 10.68 -6.73
N LEU A 170 15.37 9.50 -6.85
CA LEU A 170 16.84 9.34 -6.78
C LEU A 170 17.57 9.67 -8.09
N GLY A 171 16.84 10.05 -9.15
CA GLY A 171 17.38 10.25 -10.49
C GLY A 171 17.83 8.96 -11.20
N ASP A 172 17.54 7.76 -10.69
CA ASP A 172 17.91 6.49 -11.32
C ASP A 172 16.95 6.13 -12.46
N LYS A 173 17.08 6.83 -13.58
CA LYS A 173 16.19 6.66 -14.72
C LYS A 173 16.26 5.27 -15.36
N TYR A 174 17.34 4.51 -15.16
CA TYR A 174 17.38 3.13 -15.65
C TYR A 174 16.38 2.26 -14.89
N TYR A 175 16.41 2.28 -13.55
CA TYR A 175 15.46 1.50 -12.78
C TYR A 175 14.06 2.13 -12.76
N THR A 176 13.91 3.45 -12.91
CA THR A 176 12.60 4.07 -13.21
C THR A 176 11.99 3.47 -14.46
N ALA A 177 12.74 3.40 -15.56
CA ALA A 177 12.25 2.82 -16.80
C ALA A 177 11.79 1.38 -16.57
N TYR A 178 12.67 0.52 -16.07
CA TYR A 178 12.34 -0.90 -15.94
C TYR A 178 11.24 -1.19 -14.90
N CYS A 179 11.08 -0.38 -13.85
CA CYS A 179 9.91 -0.46 -12.98
C CYS A 179 8.62 -0.20 -13.77
N HIS A 180 8.56 0.89 -14.55
CA HIS A 180 7.39 1.16 -15.37
C HIS A 180 7.17 0.14 -16.49
N LEU A 181 8.23 -0.46 -17.03
CA LEU A 181 8.08 -1.60 -17.94
C LEU A 181 7.36 -2.77 -17.25
N PHE A 182 7.82 -3.20 -16.08
CA PHE A 182 7.18 -4.31 -15.36
C PHE A 182 5.77 -3.96 -14.89
N ALA A 183 5.52 -2.70 -14.51
CA ALA A 183 4.18 -2.22 -14.22
C ALA A 183 3.27 -2.35 -15.45
N ALA A 184 3.71 -1.89 -16.63
CA ALA A 184 2.94 -2.00 -17.86
C ALA A 184 2.58 -3.46 -18.16
N LEU A 185 3.58 -4.35 -18.13
CA LEU A 185 3.40 -5.79 -18.36
C LEU A 185 2.41 -6.43 -17.38
N CYS A 186 2.34 -5.97 -16.13
CA CYS A 186 1.36 -6.46 -15.16
C CYS A 186 -0.09 -6.11 -15.53
N TYR A 187 -0.32 -5.06 -16.32
CA TYR A 187 -1.67 -4.62 -16.70
C TYR A 187 -2.11 -5.15 -18.08
N GLU A 188 -1.24 -5.84 -18.81
CA GLU A 188 -1.55 -6.35 -20.13
C GLU A 188 -2.46 -7.59 -20.14
N ASP A 189 -3.00 -7.88 -21.32
CA ASP A 189 -3.76 -9.10 -21.58
C ASP A 189 -2.94 -10.38 -21.42
N SER A 190 -1.64 -10.32 -21.66
CA SER A 190 -0.71 -11.42 -21.45
C SER A 190 -0.60 -11.88 -19.98
N ALA A 191 -0.86 -10.95 -19.05
CA ALA A 191 -0.82 -11.14 -17.61
C ALA A 191 -2.23 -11.30 -17.00
N LEU A 192 -3.17 -10.41 -17.31
CA LEU A 192 -4.51 -10.36 -16.70
C LEU A 192 -5.61 -11.05 -17.52
N GLY A 193 -5.32 -11.43 -18.77
CA GLY A 193 -6.30 -11.89 -19.73
C GLY A 193 -7.14 -10.74 -20.30
N LYS A 194 -7.68 -10.92 -21.52
CA LYS A 194 -8.38 -9.87 -22.28
C LYS A 194 -9.52 -9.17 -21.54
N LYS A 195 -10.18 -9.87 -20.60
CA LYS A 195 -11.32 -9.32 -19.85
C LYS A 195 -10.89 -8.39 -18.71
N ASN A 196 -9.70 -8.59 -18.15
CA ASN A 196 -9.25 -7.88 -16.95
C ASN A 196 -8.04 -6.98 -17.22
N ALA A 197 -7.48 -7.02 -18.43
CA ALA A 197 -6.37 -6.15 -18.83
C ALA A 197 -6.76 -4.67 -18.73
N ASP A 198 -5.87 -3.87 -18.16
CA ASP A 198 -5.95 -2.41 -18.17
C ASP A 198 -4.93 -1.86 -19.17
N GLN A 199 -5.27 -1.98 -20.45
CA GLN A 199 -4.39 -1.55 -21.55
C GLN A 199 -4.14 -0.05 -21.54
N LYS A 200 -5.03 0.75 -20.93
CA LYS A 200 -4.82 2.20 -20.77
C LYS A 200 -3.72 2.48 -19.74
N ARG A 201 -3.78 1.81 -18.59
CA ARG A 201 -2.73 1.91 -17.57
C ARG A 201 -1.41 1.32 -18.04
N SER A 202 -1.44 0.27 -18.86
CA SER A 202 -0.25 -0.24 -19.56
C SER A 202 0.38 0.85 -20.45
N CYS A 203 -0.42 1.52 -21.29
CA CYS A 203 0.06 2.65 -22.12
C CYS A 203 0.69 3.78 -21.31
N VAL A 204 0.09 4.19 -20.19
CA VAL A 204 0.65 5.22 -19.30
C VAL A 204 2.04 4.81 -18.78
N ASN A 205 2.19 3.55 -18.37
CA ASN A 205 3.47 3.05 -17.90
C ASN A 205 4.49 2.88 -19.04
N TYR A 206 4.07 2.51 -20.25
CA TYR A 206 4.95 2.52 -21.41
C TYR A 206 5.45 3.92 -21.78
N GLU A 207 4.61 4.95 -21.66
CA GLU A 207 5.05 6.35 -21.84
C GLU A 207 6.13 6.72 -20.82
N LYS A 208 5.93 6.38 -19.55
CA LYS A 208 6.93 6.62 -18.49
C LYS A 208 8.23 5.85 -18.73
N TYR A 209 8.14 4.59 -19.16
CA TYR A 209 9.30 3.79 -19.57
C TYR A 209 10.07 4.47 -20.71
N MET A 210 9.37 4.87 -21.78
CA MET A 210 10.00 5.51 -22.94
C MET A 210 10.64 6.85 -22.58
N ALA A 211 9.96 7.68 -21.78
CA ALA A 211 10.48 8.96 -21.32
C ALA A 211 11.77 8.81 -20.50
N ALA A 212 11.79 7.86 -19.55
CA ALA A 212 12.98 7.57 -18.74
C ALA A 212 14.13 7.03 -19.61
N CYS A 213 13.85 6.15 -20.58
CA CYS A 213 14.84 5.67 -21.55
C CYS A 213 15.41 6.81 -22.42
N GLU A 214 14.56 7.73 -22.89
CA GLU A 214 14.97 8.89 -23.69
C GLU A 214 15.88 9.84 -22.89
N GLU A 215 15.56 10.08 -21.62
CA GLU A 215 16.35 10.94 -20.73
C GLU A 215 17.80 10.44 -20.56
N ILE A 216 17.98 9.12 -20.48
CA ILE A 216 19.30 8.48 -20.40
C ILE A 216 19.87 8.01 -21.74
N GLU A 217 19.17 8.29 -22.83
CA GLU A 217 19.49 7.83 -24.19
C GLU A 217 19.69 6.29 -24.28
N LEU A 218 18.90 5.51 -23.55
CA LEU A 218 18.82 4.07 -23.67
C LEU A 218 17.98 3.71 -24.90
N ASN A 219 18.64 3.31 -25.99
CA ASN A 219 18.02 2.98 -27.28
C ASN A 219 18.33 1.54 -27.73
N ASP A 220 18.11 0.61 -26.81
CA ASP A 220 18.33 -0.82 -27.06
C ASP A 220 17.15 -1.45 -27.82
N PRO A 221 17.24 -2.74 -28.23
CA PRO A 221 16.14 -3.41 -28.90
C PRO A 221 14.85 -3.48 -28.08
N GLN A 222 14.92 -3.49 -26.75
CA GLN A 222 13.75 -3.51 -25.89
C GLN A 222 12.99 -2.19 -25.94
N TYR A 223 13.68 -1.04 -25.85
CA TYR A 223 13.07 0.27 -26.07
C TYR A 223 12.32 0.35 -27.41
N LYS A 224 12.93 -0.16 -28.49
CA LYS A 224 12.29 -0.17 -29.82
C LYS A 224 11.05 -1.06 -29.87
N ALA A 225 11.13 -2.27 -29.34
CA ALA A 225 10.02 -3.21 -29.29
C ALA A 225 8.83 -2.64 -28.49
N ILE A 226 9.12 -2.02 -27.34
CA ILE A 226 8.09 -1.39 -26.50
C ILE A 226 7.49 -0.16 -27.18
N LYS A 227 8.29 0.65 -27.89
CA LYS A 227 7.79 1.79 -28.66
C LYS A 227 6.83 1.36 -29.78
N GLU A 228 7.15 0.26 -30.47
CA GLU A 228 6.26 -0.35 -31.47
C GLU A 228 5.00 -0.94 -30.84
N HIS A 229 5.12 -1.61 -29.69
CA HIS A 229 3.99 -2.18 -28.98
C HIS A 229 3.04 -1.09 -28.45
N TYR A 230 3.57 -0.03 -27.84
CA TYR A 230 2.79 1.14 -27.45
C TYR A 230 2.07 1.77 -28.65
N ALA A 231 2.75 1.94 -29.80
CA ALA A 231 2.12 2.47 -31.00
C ALA A 231 0.97 1.58 -31.50
N HIS A 232 1.07 0.26 -31.33
CA HIS A 232 -0.03 -0.66 -31.61
C HIS A 232 -1.22 -0.45 -30.64
N LEU A 233 -0.98 -0.40 -29.33
CA LEU A 233 -2.02 -0.15 -28.33
C LEU A 233 -2.67 1.23 -28.50
N ALA A 234 -1.89 2.25 -28.88
CA ALA A 234 -2.38 3.58 -29.20
C ALA A 234 -3.36 3.58 -30.39
N ARG A 235 -3.05 2.84 -31.46
CA ARG A 235 -3.97 2.66 -32.60
C ARG A 235 -5.26 1.94 -32.24
N LEU A 236 -5.24 1.10 -31.20
CA LEU A 236 -6.41 0.44 -30.65
C LEU A 236 -7.24 1.35 -29.70
N GLY A 237 -6.82 2.60 -29.51
CA GLY A 237 -7.53 3.58 -28.68
C GLY A 237 -7.24 3.47 -27.18
N PHE A 238 -6.16 2.80 -26.79
CA PHE A 238 -5.76 2.66 -25.39
C PHE A 238 -4.79 3.74 -24.91
N ALA A 239 -4.18 4.50 -25.81
CA ALA A 239 -3.37 5.66 -25.42
C ALA A 239 -4.25 6.91 -25.27
N THR A 240 -3.88 7.79 -24.33
CA THR A 240 -4.51 9.10 -24.17
C THR A 240 -4.20 9.94 -25.42
N PRO A 241 -5.17 10.64 -26.03
CA PRO A 241 -4.88 11.53 -27.15
C PRO A 241 -3.85 12.57 -26.70
N LYS A 242 -2.70 12.65 -27.37
CA LYS A 242 -1.84 13.83 -27.26
C LYS A 242 -2.66 15.00 -27.80
N ALA A 243 -2.81 16.06 -27.01
CA ALA A 243 -3.42 17.29 -27.48
C ALA A 243 -2.66 17.78 -28.71
N GLU A 244 -3.33 17.76 -29.87
CA GLU A 244 -2.85 18.45 -31.06
C GLU A 244 -3.06 19.96 -30.87
N GLU A 245 -2.02 20.74 -31.14
CA GLU A 245 -2.10 22.19 -31.20
C GLU A 245 -3.05 22.63 -32.34
N GLY A 246 -4.10 23.38 -31.96
CA GLY A 246 -4.77 24.36 -32.82
C GLY A 246 -5.96 23.88 -33.65
N THR A 247 -7.17 24.27 -33.26
CA THR A 247 -8.09 25.17 -34.01
C THR A 247 -9.42 25.32 -33.26
N GLU A 248 -9.85 26.56 -33.02
CA GLU A 248 -11.22 26.88 -32.59
C GLU A 248 -12.24 26.47 -33.65
N PRO A 249 -13.47 26.11 -33.25
CA PRO A 249 -14.56 27.05 -33.51
C PRO A 249 -15.76 27.01 -32.51
N GLY A 250 -16.35 28.19 -32.30
CA GLY A 250 -17.78 28.42 -32.58
C GLY A 250 -18.83 28.09 -31.52
N VAL A 251 -19.60 29.12 -31.13
CA VAL A 251 -20.60 29.21 -30.05
C VAL A 251 -22.03 28.82 -30.52
N ASP A 252 -22.89 28.39 -29.57
CA ASP A 252 -24.34 28.65 -29.40
C ASP A 252 -25.15 27.36 -29.06
N GLY A 253 -26.07 27.24 -28.08
CA GLY A 253 -26.60 28.10 -27.01
C GLY A 253 -27.77 27.40 -26.23
N ALA A 254 -27.81 27.61 -24.90
CA ALA A 254 -28.94 27.53 -23.91
C ALA A 254 -29.65 26.18 -23.57
N PRO A 255 -30.30 26.00 -22.38
CA PRO A 255 -30.55 26.90 -21.24
C PRO A 255 -30.16 26.37 -19.80
N ALA A 256 -30.26 27.27 -18.80
CA ALA A 256 -29.84 27.17 -17.37
C ALA A 256 -30.66 26.19 -16.48
N LYS A 257 -30.15 25.58 -15.38
CA LYS A 257 -29.72 26.05 -14.02
C LYS A 257 -29.35 24.77 -13.19
N PRO A 258 -28.80 24.79 -11.94
CA PRO A 258 -28.27 25.89 -11.11
C PRO A 258 -26.84 25.66 -10.54
N GLY A 259 -26.11 26.75 -10.28
CA GLY A 259 -25.17 26.85 -9.14
C GLY A 259 -23.74 26.31 -9.29
N ALA A 260 -23.04 26.52 -10.41
CA ALA A 260 -21.59 26.31 -10.44
C ALA A 260 -20.86 27.50 -9.79
N ALA A 261 -20.13 27.24 -8.70
CA ALA A 261 -19.17 28.19 -8.14
C ALA A 261 -18.05 28.42 -9.17
N LYS A 262 -18.05 29.59 -9.82
CA LYS A 262 -16.93 30.07 -10.64
C LYS A 262 -15.97 30.85 -9.73
N GLY A 263 -14.88 30.21 -9.32
CA GLY A 263 -13.65 30.89 -8.94
C GLY A 263 -12.56 30.59 -9.97
N PRO A 264 -11.70 31.55 -10.37
CA PRO A 264 -10.50 31.23 -11.16
C PRO A 264 -9.57 30.31 -10.35
N ALA A 265 -8.76 29.50 -11.03
CA ALA A 265 -7.61 28.85 -10.42
C ALA A 265 -6.74 29.95 -9.78
N GLY A 266 -6.70 29.97 -8.44
CA GLY A 266 -6.03 31.02 -7.68
C GLY A 266 -4.53 30.78 -7.57
N ALA A 267 -3.80 31.79 -7.09
CA ALA A 267 -2.40 31.63 -6.75
C ALA A 267 -2.22 30.58 -5.65
N ALA A 268 -1.10 29.85 -5.69
CA ALA A 268 -0.75 28.93 -4.62
C ALA A 268 -0.57 29.69 -3.29
N ILE A 269 -1.13 29.12 -2.22
CA ILE A 269 -1.02 29.63 -0.86
C ILE A 269 0.03 28.79 -0.14
N GLY A 270 1.16 29.40 0.21
CA GLY A 270 2.15 28.79 1.09
C GLY A 270 1.82 29.07 2.55
N VAL A 271 1.78 28.02 3.37
CA VAL A 271 1.46 28.07 4.80
C VAL A 271 2.60 27.43 5.57
N GLU A 272 3.25 28.21 6.44
CA GLU A 272 4.08 27.67 7.51
C GLU A 272 3.15 27.17 8.62
N LEU A 273 3.38 25.93 9.06
CA LEU A 273 2.56 25.28 10.08
C LEU A 273 3.30 25.28 11.42
N GLU A 274 2.56 25.56 12.47
CA GLU A 274 3.06 25.57 13.84
C GLU A 274 2.64 24.31 14.58
N PHE A 275 3.52 23.78 15.42
CA PHE A 275 3.18 22.63 16.25
C PHE A 275 2.16 23.02 17.32
N ASP A 276 1.16 22.17 17.50
CA ASP A 276 0.23 22.26 18.63
C ASP A 276 -0.13 20.87 19.17
N LEU A 277 -0.48 20.80 20.45
CA LEU A 277 -0.74 19.57 21.18
C LEU A 277 -2.24 19.30 21.31
N VAL A 278 -2.65 18.06 21.02
CA VAL A 278 -3.98 17.54 21.31
C VAL A 278 -3.98 16.83 22.66
N GLU A 279 -4.30 17.56 23.73
CA GLU A 279 -4.20 17.08 25.11
C GLU A 279 -5.17 15.94 25.48
N LYS A 280 -6.26 15.79 24.73
CA LYS A 280 -7.30 14.79 25.03
C LYS A 280 -7.65 13.98 23.80
N LEU A 281 -7.69 12.66 23.98
CA LEU A 281 -8.05 11.69 22.95
C LEU A 281 -9.37 12.02 22.25
N THR A 282 -10.36 12.49 23.03
CA THR A 282 -11.73 12.77 22.58
C THR A 282 -11.93 14.19 22.06
N THR A 283 -10.86 14.98 21.87
CA THR A 283 -10.98 16.37 21.38
C THR A 283 -11.59 16.40 19.98
N TYR A 284 -11.21 15.42 19.15
CA TYR A 284 -11.68 15.24 17.78
C TYR A 284 -12.07 13.79 17.55
N SER A 285 -13.15 13.55 16.81
CA SER A 285 -13.40 12.26 16.18
C SER A 285 -12.44 12.11 15.01
N ARG A 286 -11.60 11.07 15.02
CA ARG A 286 -10.51 10.87 14.05
C ARG A 286 -10.60 9.48 13.39
N PRO A 287 -10.27 9.34 12.09
CA PRO A 287 -10.46 8.11 11.31
C PRO A 287 -9.41 7.02 11.62
N SER A 288 -9.20 6.70 12.90
CA SER A 288 -8.26 5.67 13.35
C SER A 288 -8.90 4.72 14.35
N TYR A 289 -8.57 3.43 14.19
CA TYR A 289 -9.06 2.36 15.05
C TYR A 289 -8.52 2.45 16.49
N PHE A 290 -7.44 3.20 16.72
CA PHE A 290 -6.73 3.25 18.01
C PHE A 290 -7.13 4.44 18.89
N LEU A 291 -8.05 5.29 18.45
CA LEU A 291 -8.31 6.57 19.11
C LEU A 291 -9.52 6.52 20.07
N ASP A 292 -9.54 5.50 20.92
CA ASP A 292 -10.53 5.30 21.99
C ASP A 292 -9.92 4.70 23.25
N GLU A 293 -10.64 4.71 24.37
CA GLU A 293 -10.12 4.30 25.69
C GLU A 293 -9.67 2.81 25.82
N ILE A 294 -9.70 2.01 24.75
CA ILE A 294 -9.23 0.62 24.73
C ILE A 294 -7.71 0.60 24.44
N TYR A 295 -6.91 1.11 25.35
CA TYR A 295 -5.45 1.18 25.17
C TYR A 295 -4.70 -0.15 25.03
N PRO A 296 -5.17 -1.32 25.54
CA PRO A 296 -4.44 -2.58 25.38
C PRO A 296 -4.24 -3.05 23.93
N ILE A 297 -4.91 -2.41 22.98
CA ILE A 297 -4.80 -2.69 21.53
C ILE A 297 -4.20 -1.53 20.73
N TRP A 298 -3.73 -0.47 21.40
CA TRP A 298 -3.00 0.62 20.77
C TRP A 298 -1.59 0.18 20.36
N ASN A 299 -0.88 1.07 19.65
CA ASN A 299 0.56 0.93 19.48
C ASN A 299 1.23 0.96 20.85
N SER A 300 2.32 0.21 21.00
CA SER A 300 3.02 0.12 22.28
C SER A 300 4.52 -0.10 22.12
N VAL A 301 5.26 0.38 23.12
CA VAL A 301 6.67 0.07 23.32
C VAL A 301 6.78 -0.84 24.54
N SER A 302 7.45 -1.98 24.37
CA SER A 302 7.71 -2.95 25.44
C SER A 302 9.15 -2.84 25.90
N LEU A 303 9.34 -2.57 27.19
CA LEU A 303 10.64 -2.51 27.85
C LEU A 303 10.75 -3.67 28.83
N ASN A 304 11.87 -4.39 28.77
CA ASN A 304 12.16 -5.47 29.70
C ASN A 304 12.72 -4.91 31.01
N LYS A 305 13.58 -5.66 31.71
CA LYS A 305 14.32 -5.20 32.90
C LYS A 305 15.04 -3.86 32.69
N LYS A 306 15.33 -3.17 33.81
CA LYS A 306 16.17 -1.96 33.86
C LYS A 306 17.39 -2.05 32.94
N GLY A 307 17.63 -0.98 32.18
CA GLY A 307 18.66 -0.86 31.16
C GLY A 307 18.22 -1.32 29.77
N SER A 308 16.99 -1.80 29.60
CA SER A 308 16.43 -2.09 28.27
C SER A 308 16.08 -0.81 27.52
N ARG A 309 16.13 -0.89 26.19
CA ARG A 309 15.64 0.14 25.27
C ARG A 309 14.80 -0.46 24.16
N ALA A 310 13.90 0.34 23.59
CA ALA A 310 13.14 -0.02 22.40
C ALA A 310 12.74 1.24 21.61
N THR A 311 12.85 1.18 20.30
CA THR A 311 12.51 2.30 19.40
C THR A 311 11.00 2.44 19.25
N ILE A 312 10.50 3.68 19.18
CA ILE A 312 9.11 3.94 18.77
C ILE A 312 8.94 3.49 17.33
N ALA A 313 8.01 2.56 17.10
CA ALA A 313 7.81 1.97 15.78
C ALA A 313 7.26 3.00 14.76
N ARG A 314 7.51 2.74 13.47
CA ARG A 314 6.98 3.44 12.27
C ARG A 314 7.61 4.79 11.94
N ILE A 315 8.44 5.34 12.82
CA ILE A 315 9.24 6.54 12.52
C ILE A 315 10.62 6.06 12.02
N GLU A 316 11.02 6.49 10.81
CA GLU A 316 12.37 6.23 10.32
C GLU A 316 13.38 6.95 11.22
N ASP A 317 14.33 6.18 11.77
CA ASP A 317 15.29 6.65 12.78
C ASP A 317 14.62 7.38 13.97
N GLY A 318 13.43 6.89 14.37
CA GLY A 318 12.68 7.41 15.49
C GLY A 318 13.39 7.31 16.85
N PRO A 319 12.86 8.01 17.85
CA PRO A 319 13.45 8.07 19.18
C PRO A 319 13.39 6.71 19.90
N ASP A 320 14.37 6.48 20.76
CA ASP A 320 14.42 5.30 21.62
C ASP A 320 13.73 5.59 22.95
N VAL A 321 13.01 4.61 23.50
CA VAL A 321 12.49 4.66 24.86
C VAL A 321 13.41 3.83 25.75
N LEU A 322 13.92 4.44 26.81
CA LEU A 322 14.88 3.87 27.75
C LEU A 322 14.21 3.55 29.08
N ARG A 323 14.49 2.38 29.67
CA ARG A 323 14.12 2.05 31.05
C ARG A 323 15.32 2.28 31.98
N VAL A 324 15.49 3.51 32.45
CA VAL A 324 16.62 3.94 33.30
C VAL A 324 16.50 3.39 34.72
N GLY A 325 15.27 3.25 35.24
CA GLY A 325 14.98 2.71 36.56
C GLY A 325 13.72 1.86 36.60
N SER A 326 13.35 1.36 37.80
CA SER A 326 12.14 0.54 37.95
C SER A 326 10.86 1.30 37.57
N SER A 327 10.83 2.61 37.84
CA SER A 327 9.72 3.52 37.51
C SER A 327 10.20 4.79 36.77
N ASP A 328 11.40 4.73 36.19
CA ASP A 328 12.03 5.84 35.49
C ASP A 328 12.24 5.41 34.04
N ILE A 329 11.45 6.04 33.16
CA ILE A 329 11.42 5.78 31.72
C ILE A 329 11.56 7.12 31.02
N GLN A 330 12.46 7.16 30.06
CA GLN A 330 12.83 8.37 29.34
C GLN A 330 12.82 8.10 27.84
N VAL A 331 12.65 9.15 27.05
CA VAL A 331 12.81 9.14 25.60
C VAL A 331 14.17 9.75 25.28
N ASP A 332 14.93 9.05 24.46
CA ASP A 332 16.22 9.41 23.88
C ASP A 332 15.93 9.89 22.44
N GLU A 333 15.92 11.21 22.26
CA GLU A 333 15.51 11.88 21.02
C GLU A 333 16.61 11.83 19.95
N ASP A 334 17.87 11.97 20.37
CA ASP A 334 19.03 12.04 19.48
C ASP A 334 19.82 10.72 19.38
N ARG A 335 19.41 9.71 20.15
CA ARG A 335 19.93 8.34 20.15
C ARG A 335 21.36 8.24 20.66
N ASP A 336 21.77 9.16 21.54
CA ASP A 336 23.08 9.13 22.18
C ASP A 336 23.18 8.09 23.32
N GLY A 337 22.05 7.51 23.72
CA GLY A 337 21.93 6.50 24.76
C GLY A 337 21.59 7.05 26.15
N GLU A 338 21.44 8.37 26.29
CA GLU A 338 20.96 9.07 27.48
C GLU A 338 19.50 9.53 27.26
N GLY A 339 18.75 9.74 28.34
CA GLY A 339 17.35 10.16 28.21
C GLY A 339 17.20 11.68 28.23
N ASP A 340 16.37 12.21 27.32
CA ASP A 340 16.09 13.64 27.16
C ASP A 340 14.74 14.05 27.76
N VAL A 341 13.71 13.20 27.60
CA VAL A 341 12.33 13.51 27.97
C VAL A 341 11.74 12.43 28.88
N ASP A 342 11.26 12.82 30.06
CA ASP A 342 10.58 11.90 30.97
C ASP A 342 9.24 11.39 30.39
N LEU A 343 9.03 10.07 30.46
CA LEU A 343 7.77 9.42 30.13
C LEU A 343 7.05 8.96 31.41
N PRO A 344 5.94 9.62 31.82
CA PRO A 344 5.28 9.32 33.08
C PRO A 344 4.60 7.94 33.12
N ILE A 345 4.90 7.13 34.14
CA ILE A 345 4.27 5.84 34.42
C ILE A 345 3.18 6.00 35.49
N ARG A 346 2.13 6.77 35.20
CA ARG A 346 1.11 7.16 36.19
C ARG A 346 -0.22 6.40 36.08
N GLY A 347 -0.34 5.44 35.16
CA GLY A 347 -1.60 4.72 34.90
C GLY A 347 -2.74 5.61 34.38
N ARG A 348 -2.42 6.79 33.84
CA ARG A 348 -3.34 7.72 33.19
C ARG A 348 -2.71 8.23 31.89
N LEU A 349 -3.52 8.85 31.03
CA LEU A 349 -3.01 9.50 29.82
C LEU A 349 -2.26 10.78 30.21
N ASP A 350 -0.96 10.81 29.94
CA ASP A 350 -0.14 12.01 30.03
C ASP A 350 0.42 12.33 28.62
N PRO A 351 0.41 13.59 28.17
CA PRO A 351 1.03 13.97 26.90
C PRO A 351 2.55 13.95 27.04
N VAL A 352 3.22 13.44 26.01
CA VAL A 352 4.67 13.44 25.87
C VAL A 352 4.99 14.14 24.55
N VAL A 353 5.68 15.28 24.64
CA VAL A 353 6.16 16.05 23.49
C VAL A 353 7.65 15.77 23.36
N MET A 354 8.08 15.44 22.15
CA MET A 354 9.47 15.14 21.83
C MET A 354 9.87 15.78 20.50
N GLU A 355 11.16 15.84 20.20
CA GLU A 355 11.69 16.23 18.89
C GLU A 355 12.12 14.99 18.08
N ILE A 356 11.82 15.00 16.78
CA ILE A 356 12.21 13.95 15.83
C ILE A 356 12.86 14.55 14.59
N GLY A 357 13.73 13.77 13.94
CA GLY A 357 14.48 14.18 12.76
C GLY A 357 15.71 15.04 13.08
N GLU A 358 16.50 15.35 12.05
CA GLU A 358 17.77 16.06 12.18
C GLU A 358 17.83 17.29 11.26
N GLY A 359 18.63 18.29 11.64
CA GLY A 359 18.86 19.49 10.83
C GLY A 359 17.56 20.18 10.41
N ALA A 360 17.35 20.33 9.10
CA ALA A 360 16.17 21.00 8.55
C ALA A 360 14.86 20.18 8.72
N SER A 361 14.94 18.86 8.88
CA SER A 361 13.77 18.00 9.09
C SER A 361 13.37 17.88 10.56
N LYS A 362 14.19 18.41 11.49
CA LYS A 362 13.90 18.44 12.93
C LYS A 362 12.57 19.14 13.20
N ARG A 363 11.71 18.50 13.99
CA ARG A 363 10.35 18.98 14.29
C ARG A 363 9.81 18.36 15.59
N LYS A 364 8.83 19.03 16.19
CA LYS A 364 8.11 18.49 17.35
C LYS A 364 7.13 17.40 16.94
N TRP A 365 7.03 16.40 17.79
CA TRP A 365 6.11 15.28 17.70
C TRP A 365 5.55 14.96 19.08
N ALA A 366 4.35 14.39 19.15
CA ALA A 366 3.75 14.10 20.45
C ALA A 366 2.78 12.93 20.44
N VAL A 367 2.70 12.27 21.59
CA VAL A 367 1.77 11.18 21.87
C VAL A 367 1.11 11.37 23.23
N LEU A 368 -0.06 10.78 23.41
CA LEU A 368 -0.63 10.49 24.72
C LEU A 368 -0.14 9.11 25.12
N ALA A 369 0.62 9.02 26.21
CA ALA A 369 1.15 7.76 26.72
C ALA A 369 0.40 7.29 27.97
N ILE A 370 0.27 5.98 28.13
CA ILE A 370 -0.33 5.33 29.30
C ILE A 370 0.29 3.95 29.54
N THR A 371 0.38 3.54 30.80
CA THR A 371 0.75 2.18 31.20
C THR A 371 -0.47 1.40 31.67
N GLY A 372 -0.43 0.06 31.56
CA GLY A 372 -1.54 -0.78 31.98
C GLY A 372 -1.76 -0.83 33.50
N ASN A 373 -2.86 -1.49 33.89
CA ASN A 373 -3.31 -1.64 35.27
C ASN A 373 -3.41 -3.13 35.66
N GLU A 374 -3.57 -3.41 36.95
CA GLU A 374 -3.66 -4.78 37.49
C GLU A 374 -4.91 -5.55 37.02
N THR A 375 -6.00 -4.83 36.73
CA THR A 375 -7.32 -5.38 36.39
C THR A 375 -7.84 -4.82 35.07
N ASP A 376 -7.03 -4.93 34.02
CA ASP A 376 -7.44 -4.56 32.66
C ASP A 376 -8.29 -5.64 32.00
N THR A 377 -8.87 -5.32 30.84
CA THR A 377 -9.69 -6.27 30.07
C THR A 377 -9.22 -6.36 28.63
N TYR A 378 -9.04 -7.58 28.13
CA TYR A 378 -8.72 -7.88 26.74
C TYR A 378 -9.75 -8.83 26.14
N GLN A 379 -10.52 -8.39 25.13
CA GLN A 379 -11.63 -9.16 24.55
C GLN A 379 -12.66 -9.68 25.59
N GLY A 380 -12.80 -8.96 26.72
CA GLY A 380 -13.67 -9.35 27.84
C GLY A 380 -13.04 -10.31 28.85
N ILE A 381 -11.76 -10.63 28.72
CA ILE A 381 -10.96 -11.44 29.66
C ILE A 381 -10.16 -10.49 30.56
N GLU A 382 -10.20 -10.71 31.87
CA GLU A 382 -9.39 -9.91 32.82
C GLU A 382 -7.90 -10.23 32.66
N VAL A 383 -7.06 -9.19 32.65
CA VAL A 383 -5.60 -9.28 32.49
C VAL A 383 -4.88 -8.30 33.40
N ASN A 384 -3.73 -8.72 33.91
CA ASN A 384 -2.78 -7.82 34.53
C ASN A 384 -1.83 -7.26 33.47
N LEU A 385 -1.90 -5.94 33.24
CA LEU A 385 -1.01 -5.18 32.36
C LEU A 385 -0.19 -4.13 33.15
N ALA A 386 -0.21 -4.20 34.48
CA ALA A 386 0.56 -3.29 35.32
C ALA A 386 2.08 -3.47 35.07
N PRO A 387 2.85 -2.37 35.06
CA PRO A 387 4.31 -2.43 35.07
C PRO A 387 4.84 -3.33 36.19
N ASN A 388 5.83 -4.17 35.88
CA ASN A 388 6.56 -4.97 36.88
C ASN A 388 8.08 -4.95 36.60
N ASP A 389 8.86 -5.64 37.42
CA ASP A 389 10.33 -5.63 37.30
C ASP A 389 10.83 -6.21 35.98
N ASP A 390 10.10 -7.17 35.40
CA ASP A 390 10.49 -7.86 34.18
C ASP A 390 10.00 -7.16 32.90
N LEU A 391 8.85 -6.50 32.97
CA LEU A 391 8.18 -5.93 31.80
C LEU A 391 7.40 -4.65 32.12
N VAL A 392 7.53 -3.66 31.25
CA VAL A 392 6.67 -2.48 31.18
C VAL A 392 6.21 -2.29 29.74
N ASN A 393 4.90 -2.17 29.54
CA ASN A 393 4.33 -1.77 28.26
C ASN A 393 3.83 -0.33 28.35
N ILE A 394 4.26 0.49 27.41
CA ILE A 394 3.80 1.87 27.25
C ILE A 394 2.92 1.89 26.01
N TYR A 395 1.63 2.10 26.20
CA TYR A 395 0.65 2.25 25.12
C TYR A 395 0.57 3.72 24.75
N TYR A 396 0.49 4.02 23.46
CA TYR A 396 0.47 5.40 22.99
C TYR A 396 -0.48 5.63 21.83
N ALA A 397 -1.03 6.85 21.80
CA ALA A 397 -1.90 7.35 20.74
C ALA A 397 -1.38 8.72 20.25
N PRO A 398 -1.54 9.06 18.96
CA PRO A 398 -1.06 10.32 18.41
C PRO A 398 -1.73 11.54 19.06
N ALA A 399 -0.90 12.53 19.40
CA ALA A 399 -1.28 13.77 20.06
C ALA A 399 -0.68 15.02 19.43
N GLY A 400 0.38 14.89 18.63
CA GLY A 400 0.95 16.00 17.88
C GLY A 400 0.02 16.46 16.77
N SER A 401 0.11 17.75 16.43
CA SER A 401 -0.55 18.30 15.26
C SER A 401 0.20 19.52 14.74
N MET A 402 -0.04 19.85 13.47
CA MET A 402 0.47 21.03 12.80
C MET A 402 -0.70 21.94 12.41
N VAL A 403 -0.67 23.19 12.85
CA VAL A 403 -1.77 24.16 12.67
C VAL A 403 -1.38 25.30 11.75
N GLY A 404 -2.34 25.79 10.97
CA GLY A 404 -2.15 26.95 10.10
C GLY A 404 -3.49 27.49 9.60
N GLU A 405 -3.45 28.29 8.54
CA GLU A 405 -4.63 28.91 7.95
C GLU A 405 -4.56 28.89 6.44
N ILE A 406 -5.66 28.52 5.78
CA ILE A 406 -5.87 28.64 4.33
C ILE A 406 -7.09 29.52 4.11
N ASP A 407 -6.91 30.67 3.45
CA ASP A 407 -7.99 31.60 3.11
C ASP A 407 -8.95 31.91 4.29
N GLY A 408 -8.39 32.22 5.47
CA GLY A 408 -9.18 32.53 6.67
C GLY A 408 -9.72 31.31 7.42
N THR A 409 -9.52 30.10 6.90
CA THR A 409 -9.95 28.85 7.53
C THR A 409 -8.80 28.19 8.26
N ALA A 410 -8.93 28.07 9.58
CA ALA A 410 -7.96 27.33 10.38
C ALA A 410 -7.90 25.86 9.93
N ILE A 411 -6.70 25.33 9.79
CA ILE A 411 -6.44 23.92 9.51
C ILE A 411 -5.59 23.31 10.61
N ARG A 412 -5.80 22.02 10.88
CA ARG A 412 -4.96 21.23 11.79
C ARG A 412 -4.72 19.87 11.18
N VAL A 413 -3.48 19.56 10.86
CA VAL A 413 -3.04 18.26 10.33
C VAL A 413 -2.56 17.40 11.49
N LEU A 414 -3.00 16.15 11.56
CA LEU A 414 -2.69 15.20 12.61
C LEU A 414 -1.99 13.97 12.00
N ASP A 415 -0.85 13.60 12.60
CA ASP A 415 -0.11 12.38 12.30
C ASP A 415 -0.80 11.19 13.00
N ASP A 416 -1.89 10.71 12.40
CA ASP A 416 -2.70 9.65 12.99
C ASP A 416 -2.18 8.25 12.63
N ASN A 417 -1.32 8.14 11.62
CA ASN A 417 -0.65 6.89 11.25
C ASN A 417 0.66 6.64 12.05
N VAL A 418 1.12 7.66 12.80
CA VAL A 418 2.30 7.72 13.68
C VAL A 418 3.62 7.42 12.97
N ASP A 419 3.76 7.88 11.71
CA ASP A 419 5.01 7.77 10.96
C ASP A 419 5.96 8.96 11.18
N GLY A 420 5.51 9.96 11.95
CA GLY A 420 6.26 11.16 12.29
C GLY A 420 6.10 12.30 11.28
N ILE A 421 5.38 12.13 10.17
CA ILE A 421 5.21 13.13 9.11
C ILE A 421 3.75 13.55 9.07
N TYR A 422 3.46 14.82 9.43
CA TYR A 422 2.08 15.30 9.40
C TYR A 422 1.58 15.49 7.96
N GLY A 423 0.51 14.79 7.59
CA GLY A 423 -0.08 14.79 6.26
C GLY A 423 0.65 13.87 5.28
N SER A 424 1.16 12.74 5.76
CA SER A 424 1.80 11.75 4.91
C SER A 424 0.81 10.87 4.14
N PRO A 425 1.26 10.18 3.08
CA PRO A 425 0.43 9.18 2.41
C PRO A 425 -0.01 8.05 3.34
N ALA A 426 -1.23 7.57 3.14
CA ALA A 426 -1.78 6.48 3.92
C ALA A 426 -0.95 5.19 3.74
N THR A 427 -0.69 4.49 4.85
CA THR A 427 0.10 3.25 4.89
C THR A 427 -0.72 2.12 5.50
N ALA A 428 -0.53 0.90 5.00
CA ALA A 428 -1.27 -0.27 5.48
C ALA A 428 -0.40 -1.16 6.38
N TYR A 429 -0.96 -1.57 7.53
CA TYR A 429 -0.26 -2.34 8.54
C TYR A 429 -0.99 -3.65 8.88
N GLY A 430 -0.21 -4.68 9.18
CA GLY A 430 -0.73 -5.92 9.73
C GLY A 430 -1.05 -5.73 11.22
N HIS A 431 -2.22 -6.21 11.64
CA HIS A 431 -2.68 -6.09 13.03
C HIS A 431 -3.26 -7.39 13.56
N ILE A 432 -3.21 -7.54 14.88
CA ILE A 432 -3.93 -8.61 15.56
C ILE A 432 -5.44 -8.43 15.32
N GLY A 433 -6.11 -9.54 15.01
CA GLY A 433 -7.54 -9.59 14.70
C GLY A 433 -7.88 -9.40 13.23
N LEU A 434 -6.88 -9.25 12.34
CA LEU A 434 -7.06 -9.36 10.90
C LEU A 434 -7.01 -10.82 10.47
N THR A 435 -7.94 -11.22 9.60
CA THR A 435 -7.77 -12.46 8.85
C THR A 435 -6.51 -12.41 7.99
N LYS A 436 -5.93 -13.59 7.70
CA LYS A 436 -4.65 -13.71 6.99
C LYS A 436 -4.65 -12.91 5.69
N ASP A 437 -3.51 -12.30 5.37
CA ASP A 437 -3.25 -11.54 4.14
C ASP A 437 -4.05 -10.23 3.99
N ASN A 438 -4.75 -9.78 5.06
CA ASN A 438 -5.37 -8.47 5.11
C ASN A 438 -4.52 -7.49 5.93
N TYR A 439 -4.59 -6.22 5.54
CA TYR A 439 -3.86 -5.11 6.17
C TYR A 439 -4.85 -3.97 6.42
N GLN A 440 -4.72 -3.31 7.57
CA GLN A 440 -5.53 -2.15 7.90
C GLN A 440 -4.80 -0.89 7.39
N PRO A 441 -5.42 -0.10 6.51
CA PRO A 441 -4.90 1.22 6.18
C PRO A 441 -4.99 2.15 7.40
N GLU A 442 -3.97 2.97 7.56
CA GLU A 442 -3.88 4.05 8.54
C GLU A 442 -3.47 5.31 7.80
N MET A 443 -4.15 6.41 8.08
CA MET A 443 -3.98 7.66 7.37
C MET A 443 -4.02 8.81 8.37
N ASP A 444 -3.32 9.86 8.02
CA ASP A 444 -3.40 11.13 8.71
C ASP A 444 -4.76 11.77 8.54
N SER A 445 -5.04 12.76 9.38
CA SER A 445 -6.31 13.47 9.33
C SER A 445 -6.15 14.97 9.41
N VAL A 446 -7.18 15.69 8.99
CA VAL A 446 -7.24 17.14 9.01
C VAL A 446 -8.53 17.62 9.66
N VAL A 447 -8.42 18.56 10.58
CA VAL A 447 -9.56 19.32 11.10
C VAL A 447 -9.62 20.66 10.39
N LEU A 448 -10.78 20.96 9.81
CA LEU A 448 -11.05 22.22 9.13
C LEU A 448 -11.94 23.12 10.01
N GLY A 449 -11.52 24.37 10.16
CA GLY A 449 -12.20 25.40 10.94
C GLY A 449 -12.45 24.96 12.39
N LYS A 450 -13.72 25.02 12.80
CA LYS A 450 -14.16 24.68 14.18
C LYS A 450 -14.71 23.25 14.30
N SER A 451 -14.54 22.42 13.28
CA SER A 451 -15.07 21.05 13.28
C SER A 451 -14.53 20.24 14.45
N LYS A 452 -15.39 19.38 15.02
CA LYS A 452 -15.00 18.33 15.99
C LYS A 452 -14.75 16.98 15.34
N ARG A 453 -14.93 16.88 14.03
CA ARG A 453 -14.65 15.71 13.22
C ARG A 453 -13.47 16.03 12.30
N ALA A 454 -12.43 15.23 12.39
CA ALA A 454 -11.36 15.25 11.42
C ALA A 454 -11.80 14.50 10.15
N LEU A 455 -11.41 15.02 9.00
CA LEU A 455 -11.51 14.36 7.71
C LEU A 455 -10.20 13.61 7.45
N PRO A 456 -10.19 12.53 6.66
CA PRO A 456 -8.93 11.93 6.24
C PRO A 456 -8.09 12.93 5.45
N TRP A 457 -6.78 12.97 5.73
CA TRP A 457 -5.84 13.78 4.98
C TRP A 457 -5.91 13.40 3.49
N SER A 458 -6.10 14.38 2.63
CA SER A 458 -6.35 14.20 1.21
C SER A 458 -5.60 15.22 0.39
N GLU A 459 -4.98 14.79 -0.71
CA GLU A 459 -4.34 15.68 -1.68
C GLU A 459 -5.36 16.67 -2.26
N TYR A 460 -6.58 16.23 -2.57
CA TYR A 460 -7.67 17.12 -2.96
C TYR A 460 -8.68 17.24 -1.82
N GLN A 461 -8.81 18.45 -1.27
CA GLN A 461 -9.65 18.74 -0.12
C GLN A 461 -10.51 19.97 -0.36
N GLN A 462 -11.80 19.85 -0.05
CA GLN A 462 -12.71 20.99 -0.05
C GLN A 462 -12.60 21.75 1.29
N ILE A 463 -12.39 23.06 1.22
CA ILE A 463 -12.33 23.98 2.35
C ILE A 463 -13.29 25.14 2.05
N GLU A 464 -14.32 25.32 2.88
CA GLU A 464 -15.37 26.37 2.71
C GLU A 464 -15.95 26.45 1.29
N GLY A 465 -16.12 25.30 0.62
CA GLY A 465 -16.70 25.18 -0.72
C GLY A 465 -15.70 25.27 -1.87
N THR A 466 -14.45 25.66 -1.62
CA THR A 466 -13.39 25.69 -2.63
C THR A 466 -12.54 24.42 -2.55
N TRP A 467 -12.24 23.83 -3.70
CA TRP A 467 -11.35 22.67 -3.79
C TRP A 467 -9.90 23.15 -3.84
N TYR A 468 -9.03 22.54 -3.03
CA TYR A 468 -7.59 22.77 -3.06
C TYR A 468 -6.87 21.48 -3.36
N LYS A 469 -5.79 21.58 -4.15
CA LYS A 469 -4.73 20.59 -4.18
C LYS A 469 -3.71 20.95 -3.09
N MET A 470 -3.48 20.05 -2.15
CA MET A 470 -2.66 20.23 -0.96
C MET A 470 -1.38 19.40 -1.04
N GLU A 471 -0.24 20.03 -0.76
CA GLU A 471 1.08 19.39 -0.77
C GLU A 471 1.85 19.75 0.50
N ILE A 472 2.30 18.72 1.23
CA ILE A 472 3.10 18.86 2.45
C ILE A 472 4.59 18.84 2.11
N ALA A 473 5.38 19.66 2.82
CA ALA A 473 6.83 19.62 2.80
C ALA A 473 7.41 19.68 4.22
N ASP A 474 8.72 19.45 4.34
CA ASP A 474 9.51 19.58 5.56
C ASP A 474 8.93 18.82 6.77
N GLY A 475 8.45 17.59 6.52
CA GLY A 475 7.90 16.72 7.56
C GLY A 475 6.56 17.19 8.13
N GLY A 476 5.79 17.98 7.38
CA GLY A 476 4.51 18.53 7.86
C GLY A 476 4.59 19.96 8.37
N LYS A 477 5.76 20.60 8.31
CA LYS A 477 5.94 21.99 8.76
C LYS A 477 5.50 23.01 7.72
N LYS A 478 5.36 22.61 6.46
CA LYS A 478 4.91 23.49 5.38
C LYS A 478 3.82 22.83 4.58
N LEU A 479 2.87 23.64 4.15
CA LEU A 479 1.77 23.24 3.30
C LEU A 479 1.64 24.23 2.14
N THR A 480 1.48 23.70 0.93
CA THR A 480 1.04 24.50 -0.22
C THR A 480 -0.39 24.09 -0.56
N ALA A 481 -1.29 25.07 -0.67
CA ALA A 481 -2.67 24.87 -1.09
C ALA A 481 -2.91 25.60 -2.42
N ILE A 482 -3.28 24.86 -3.47
CA ILE A 482 -3.51 25.41 -4.81
C ILE A 482 -5.00 25.29 -5.13
N PRO A 483 -5.76 26.40 -5.23
CA PRO A 483 -7.18 26.36 -5.57
C PRO A 483 -7.42 25.69 -6.92
N GLN A 484 -8.40 24.80 -6.98
CA GLN A 484 -8.78 24.02 -8.15
C GLN A 484 -10.24 24.27 -8.51
N ASN A 485 -10.52 24.32 -9.81
CA ASN A 485 -11.87 24.27 -10.34
C ASN A 485 -12.12 22.88 -10.91
N LEU A 486 -12.70 21.99 -10.11
CA LEU A 486 -12.96 20.60 -10.48
C LEU A 486 -14.44 20.43 -10.82
N PRO A 487 -14.79 19.70 -11.89
CA PRO A 487 -16.15 19.20 -12.03
C PRO A 487 -16.42 18.21 -10.88
N THR A 488 -17.54 18.37 -10.19
CA THR A 488 -17.90 17.55 -9.02
C THR A 488 -19.20 16.80 -9.24
N GLY A 489 -19.33 15.65 -8.60
CA GLY A 489 -20.60 14.96 -8.39
C GLY A 489 -20.77 14.61 -6.91
N THR A 490 -21.64 13.66 -6.60
CA THR A 490 -22.02 13.35 -5.22
C THR A 490 -22.04 11.85 -4.98
N LEU A 491 -21.44 11.42 -3.87
CA LEU A 491 -21.58 10.07 -3.33
C LEU A 491 -22.57 10.07 -2.17
N LYS A 492 -23.53 9.15 -2.21
CA LYS A 492 -24.60 9.05 -1.21
C LYS A 492 -24.57 7.71 -0.52
N LEU A 493 -24.34 7.72 0.78
CA LEU A 493 -24.27 6.52 1.59
C LEU A 493 -25.67 5.98 1.92
N LYS A 494 -25.93 4.73 1.52
CA LYS A 494 -27.04 3.89 2.00
C LYS A 494 -26.48 2.83 2.94
N TYR A 495 -26.43 3.16 4.23
CA TYR A 495 -25.88 2.28 5.24
C TYR A 495 -26.94 1.76 6.21
N LYS A 496 -26.86 0.47 6.54
CA LYS A 496 -27.68 -0.16 7.58
C LYS A 496 -26.83 -1.11 8.43
N GLY A 497 -26.69 -0.84 9.72
CA GLY A 497 -25.83 -1.64 10.59
C GLY A 497 -25.56 -0.95 11.93
N PRO A 498 -24.49 -1.36 12.65
CA PRO A 498 -23.97 -0.61 13.79
C PRO A 498 -23.61 0.84 13.44
N GLU A 499 -23.38 1.72 14.41
CA GLU A 499 -23.04 3.12 14.11
C GLU A 499 -21.76 3.20 13.29
N ALA A 500 -21.83 3.79 12.09
CA ALA A 500 -20.67 4.01 11.24
C ALA A 500 -19.91 5.25 11.72
N SER A 501 -18.80 5.03 12.43
CA SER A 501 -17.96 6.11 12.94
C SER A 501 -17.20 6.79 11.81
N PHE A 502 -16.71 6.02 10.83
CA PHE A 502 -16.03 6.47 9.60
C PHE A 502 -16.31 5.47 8.47
N LEU A 503 -16.54 5.95 7.25
CA LEU A 503 -16.63 5.11 6.04
C LEU A 503 -15.99 5.88 4.89
N ILE A 504 -14.80 5.48 4.51
CA ILE A 504 -13.89 6.25 3.65
C ILE A 504 -13.77 5.56 2.31
N VAL A 505 -13.98 6.33 1.25
CA VAL A 505 -13.60 5.94 -0.11
C VAL A 505 -12.33 6.66 -0.52
N ARG A 506 -11.56 6.03 -1.39
CA ARG A 506 -10.39 6.62 -2.03
C ARG A 506 -10.70 6.88 -3.50
N GLY A 507 -10.22 7.99 -4.02
CA GLY A 507 -10.20 8.21 -5.47
C GLY A 507 -9.26 7.22 -6.16
N GLU A 508 -9.43 7.04 -7.46
CA GLU A 508 -8.54 6.21 -8.27
C GLU A 508 -7.84 7.07 -9.34
N ASN A 509 -6.70 6.62 -9.83
CA ASN A 509 -5.87 7.34 -10.80
C ASN A 509 -5.45 8.72 -10.27
N THR A 510 -5.88 9.81 -10.92
CA THR A 510 -5.55 11.20 -10.55
C THR A 510 -5.87 11.55 -9.10
N TYR A 511 -6.80 10.84 -8.47
CA TYR A 511 -7.25 11.09 -7.10
C TYR A 511 -6.83 10.00 -6.11
N GLU A 512 -5.79 9.22 -6.42
CA GLU A 512 -5.35 8.08 -5.59
C GLU A 512 -4.91 8.45 -4.17
N ASN A 513 -4.51 9.71 -3.94
CA ASN A 513 -4.18 10.23 -2.61
C ASN A 513 -5.30 11.10 -2.01
N SER A 514 -6.54 10.95 -2.49
CA SER A 514 -7.69 11.71 -2.01
C SER A 514 -8.74 10.78 -1.41
N PHE A 515 -9.18 11.10 -0.20
CA PHE A 515 -10.00 10.26 0.64
C PHE A 515 -11.25 11.03 1.09
N PHE A 516 -12.40 10.37 1.04
CA PHE A 516 -13.68 11.02 1.30
C PHE A 516 -14.48 10.20 2.30
N ASP A 517 -14.79 10.81 3.44
CA ASP A 517 -15.56 10.17 4.50
C ASP A 517 -17.08 10.30 4.24
N LEU A 518 -17.67 9.23 3.75
CA LEU A 518 -19.10 9.07 3.45
C LEU A 518 -20.00 9.17 4.69
N SER A 519 -19.45 9.05 5.90
CA SER A 519 -20.23 9.16 7.14
C SER A 519 -20.25 10.57 7.73
N SER A 520 -19.48 11.51 7.16
CA SER A 520 -19.45 12.91 7.57
C SER A 520 -20.76 13.66 7.30
N ALA A 521 -21.51 13.22 6.28
CA ALA A 521 -22.76 13.82 5.85
C ALA A 521 -23.66 12.77 5.16
N LYS A 522 -24.91 13.14 4.86
CA LYS A 522 -25.83 12.27 4.09
C LYS A 522 -25.35 12.04 2.65
N SER A 523 -24.61 13.00 2.12
CA SER A 523 -24.07 13.05 0.77
C SER A 523 -22.75 13.80 0.81
N VAL A 524 -21.75 13.31 0.09
CA VAL A 524 -20.40 13.89 0.03
C VAL A 524 -20.12 14.31 -1.40
N GLU A 525 -19.76 15.57 -1.58
CA GLU A 525 -19.28 16.08 -2.87
C GLU A 525 -17.87 15.53 -3.14
N VAL A 526 -17.64 15.06 -4.36
CA VAL A 526 -16.35 14.55 -4.81
C VAL A 526 -16.07 14.99 -6.24
N PRO A 527 -14.81 15.08 -6.69
CA PRO A 527 -14.49 15.31 -8.10
C PRO A 527 -15.11 14.24 -9.02
N VAL A 528 -15.33 14.56 -10.30
CA VAL A 528 -15.70 13.56 -11.32
C VAL A 528 -14.56 12.55 -11.44
N GLY A 529 -14.84 11.27 -11.19
CA GLY A 529 -13.82 10.24 -11.03
C GLY A 529 -14.37 8.87 -10.63
N ARG A 530 -13.43 7.95 -10.36
CA ARG A 530 -13.74 6.60 -9.89
C ARG A 530 -13.26 6.44 -8.46
N TYR A 531 -14.03 5.72 -7.66
CA TYR A 531 -13.88 5.61 -6.22
C TYR A 531 -13.96 4.16 -5.77
N SER A 532 -13.05 3.75 -4.88
CA SER A 532 -13.06 2.45 -4.22
C SER A 532 -13.25 2.62 -2.72
N PHE A 533 -13.84 1.62 -2.06
CA PHE A 533 -13.90 1.62 -0.59
C PHE A 533 -12.50 1.40 -0.04
N TYR A 534 -12.09 2.20 0.95
CA TYR A 534 -10.73 2.18 1.47
C TYR A 534 -10.66 1.71 2.90
N PHE A 535 -11.43 2.34 3.79
CA PHE A 535 -11.41 2.04 5.22
C PHE A 535 -12.72 2.44 5.88
N GLY A 536 -13.08 1.78 6.97
CA GLY A 536 -14.10 2.28 7.85
C GLY A 536 -13.97 1.74 9.27
N MET A 537 -14.80 2.29 10.13
CA MET A 537 -14.96 1.81 11.49
C MET A 537 -16.43 1.88 11.86
N VAL A 538 -16.93 0.78 12.41
CA VAL A 538 -18.25 0.72 12.99
C VAL A 538 -18.14 0.45 14.48
N SER A 539 -19.06 1.00 15.26
CA SER A 539 -19.02 0.87 16.70
C SER A 539 -20.40 0.83 17.35
N LYS A 540 -20.43 0.42 18.61
CA LYS A 540 -21.59 0.43 19.49
C LYS A 540 -21.14 0.52 20.93
N GLY A 541 -21.74 1.42 21.70
CA GLY A 541 -21.36 1.65 23.09
C GLY A 541 -20.28 2.73 23.22
N LYS A 542 -19.72 2.88 24.42
CA LYS A 542 -18.74 3.94 24.76
C LYS A 542 -17.73 3.40 25.77
N LYS A 543 -16.55 4.04 25.83
CA LYS A 543 -15.50 3.75 26.82
C LYS A 543 -15.15 2.26 26.85
N LYS A 544 -14.93 1.67 28.03
CA LYS A 544 -14.65 0.24 28.22
C LYS A 544 -15.75 -0.73 27.73
N GLN A 545 -16.96 -0.25 27.45
CA GLN A 545 -18.07 -1.05 26.89
C GLN A 545 -18.20 -0.92 25.37
N LEU A 546 -17.24 -0.25 24.72
CA LEU A 546 -17.20 -0.07 23.28
C LEU A 546 -17.02 -1.43 22.58
N LEU A 547 -17.93 -1.74 21.66
CA LEU A 547 -17.79 -2.78 20.66
C LEU A 547 -17.42 -2.10 19.35
N LYS A 548 -16.45 -2.62 18.60
CA LYS A 548 -16.04 -2.01 17.33
C LYS A 548 -15.50 -3.05 16.35
N ALA A 549 -15.50 -2.69 15.08
CA ALA A 549 -14.85 -3.44 14.02
C ALA A 549 -14.26 -2.46 12.99
N ALA A 550 -13.12 -2.83 12.42
CA ALA A 550 -12.61 -2.20 11.22
C ALA A 550 -13.43 -2.71 10.02
N VAL A 551 -13.73 -1.83 9.07
CA VAL A 551 -14.39 -2.18 7.82
C VAL A 551 -13.33 -2.08 6.72
N LEU A 552 -13.00 -3.20 6.08
CA LEU A 552 -11.98 -3.28 5.05
C LEU A 552 -12.59 -3.73 3.72
N PRO A 553 -12.05 -3.28 2.57
CA PRO A 553 -12.52 -3.76 1.28
C PRO A 553 -12.18 -5.24 1.07
N SER A 554 -13.07 -5.96 0.38
CA SER A 554 -12.73 -7.24 -0.25
C SER A 554 -12.27 -7.02 -1.70
N ALA A 555 -11.55 -7.98 -2.26
CA ALA A 555 -11.13 -7.96 -3.67
C ALA A 555 -12.31 -7.81 -4.66
N ASP A 556 -13.48 -8.32 -4.31
CA ASP A 556 -14.68 -8.30 -5.16
C ASP A 556 -15.61 -7.11 -4.90
N MET A 557 -15.20 -6.13 -4.09
CA MET A 557 -16.05 -4.95 -3.83
C MET A 557 -16.25 -4.14 -5.11
N PRO A 558 -17.47 -3.64 -5.37
CA PRO A 558 -17.70 -2.74 -6.49
C PRO A 558 -16.96 -1.42 -6.29
N MET A 559 -16.54 -0.83 -7.41
CA MET A 559 -16.11 0.56 -7.46
C MET A 559 -17.26 1.44 -7.97
N TRP A 560 -17.25 2.70 -7.58
CA TRP A 560 -18.27 3.68 -7.95
C TRP A 560 -17.68 4.73 -8.88
N THR A 561 -18.42 5.07 -9.94
CA THR A 561 -17.96 6.04 -10.94
C THR A 561 -18.92 7.21 -10.99
N VAL A 562 -18.42 8.41 -10.73
CA VAL A 562 -19.08 9.68 -11.01
C VAL A 562 -18.56 10.11 -12.38
N SER A 563 -19.35 9.93 -13.44
CA SER A 563 -18.89 10.13 -14.83
C SER A 563 -19.05 11.56 -15.34
N GLU A 564 -19.92 12.36 -14.72
CA GLU A 564 -20.21 13.73 -15.14
C GLU A 564 -20.55 14.63 -13.95
N ALA A 565 -20.44 15.94 -14.15
CA ALA A 565 -20.71 16.92 -13.11
C ALA A 565 -22.19 16.87 -12.69
N GLY A 566 -22.44 16.95 -11.37
CA GLY A 566 -23.78 16.87 -10.78
C GLY A 566 -24.35 15.45 -10.66
N MET A 567 -23.66 14.41 -11.14
CA MET A 567 -24.12 13.03 -11.00
C MET A 567 -24.13 12.59 -9.52
N GLU A 568 -25.23 11.99 -9.08
CA GLU A 568 -25.36 11.34 -7.76
C GLU A 568 -25.17 9.82 -7.91
N VAL A 569 -24.28 9.24 -7.12
CA VAL A 569 -24.01 7.80 -7.08
C VAL A 569 -24.28 7.26 -5.69
N GLU A 570 -25.10 6.23 -5.61
CA GLU A 570 -25.42 5.58 -4.33
C GLU A 570 -24.43 4.47 -3.98
N ILE A 571 -23.96 4.48 -2.74
CA ILE A 571 -23.05 3.51 -2.16
C ILE A 571 -23.80 2.72 -1.09
N MET A 572 -24.01 1.43 -1.33
CA MET A 572 -24.69 0.54 -0.38
C MET A 572 -23.66 -0.23 0.45
N LEU A 573 -23.75 -0.12 1.77
CA LEU A 573 -22.88 -0.82 2.72
C LEU A 573 -23.71 -1.28 3.94
N GLY A 574 -23.17 -2.22 4.71
CA GLY A 574 -23.81 -2.79 5.88
C GLY A 574 -24.62 -4.04 5.57
N SER A 575 -25.75 -4.18 6.24
CA SER A 575 -26.61 -5.37 6.17
C SER A 575 -27.26 -5.53 4.78
N PRO A 576 -27.65 -6.76 4.38
CA PRO A 576 -27.59 -8.00 5.15
C PRO A 576 -26.15 -8.46 5.41
N PHE A 577 -25.90 -8.95 6.63
CA PHE A 577 -24.59 -9.46 7.02
C PHE A 577 -24.47 -10.96 6.72
N GLY A 578 -23.35 -11.34 6.12
CA GLY A 578 -22.94 -12.72 5.86
C GLY A 578 -21.65 -13.07 6.58
N PHE A 579 -21.08 -14.23 6.21
CA PHE A 579 -19.74 -14.62 6.62
C PHE A 579 -18.87 -14.87 5.39
N ASP A 580 -17.58 -14.68 5.54
CA ASP A 580 -16.54 -15.34 4.77
C ASP A 580 -15.74 -16.25 5.72
N TRP A 581 -15.26 -17.39 5.21
CA TRP A 581 -14.61 -18.46 5.99
C TRP A 581 -13.97 -19.51 5.07
N LYS A 582 -13.08 -20.32 5.62
CA LYS A 582 -12.48 -21.50 5.01
C LYS A 582 -12.95 -22.75 5.74
N ALA A 583 -13.16 -23.82 4.98
CA ALA A 583 -13.47 -25.13 5.50
C ALA A 583 -12.50 -26.15 4.91
N GLU A 584 -12.08 -27.10 5.75
CA GLU A 584 -11.26 -28.25 5.38
C GLU A 584 -12.15 -29.49 5.37
N VAL A 585 -12.18 -30.20 4.25
CA VAL A 585 -13.00 -31.40 4.06
C VAL A 585 -12.09 -32.61 4.04
N ALA A 586 -12.22 -33.47 5.04
CA ALA A 586 -11.54 -34.77 5.13
C ALA A 586 -12.52 -35.91 4.82
N ASP A 587 -12.07 -37.17 4.79
CA ASP A 587 -12.96 -38.31 4.48
C ASP A 587 -14.16 -38.44 5.41
N ARG A 588 -13.97 -38.10 6.69
CA ARG A 588 -14.97 -38.31 7.75
C ARG A 588 -15.37 -37.06 8.51
N SER A 589 -14.84 -35.89 8.14
CA SER A 589 -15.17 -34.65 8.83
C SER A 589 -15.13 -33.43 7.93
N VAL A 590 -15.75 -32.35 8.40
CA VAL A 590 -15.66 -31.00 7.86
C VAL A 590 -15.24 -30.08 9.00
N THR A 591 -14.11 -29.40 8.86
CA THR A 591 -13.61 -28.45 9.85
C THR A 591 -13.74 -27.03 9.33
N VAL A 592 -14.40 -26.14 10.06
CA VAL A 592 -14.38 -24.70 9.78
C VAL A 592 -13.25 -24.06 10.56
N VAL A 593 -12.34 -23.37 9.85
CA VAL A 593 -11.17 -22.73 10.45
C VAL A 593 -11.59 -21.40 11.07
N GLY A 594 -11.57 -21.32 12.39
CA GLY A 594 -12.03 -20.17 13.16
C GLY A 594 -11.30 -18.87 12.83
N GLN A 595 -9.98 -18.94 12.61
CA GLN A 595 -9.18 -17.77 12.19
C GLN A 595 -9.52 -17.21 10.79
N SER A 596 -10.34 -17.91 10.02
CA SER A 596 -10.80 -17.45 8.71
C SER A 596 -12.19 -16.82 8.74
N VAL A 597 -12.93 -16.98 9.85
CA VAL A 597 -14.30 -16.47 9.97
C VAL A 597 -14.28 -14.95 10.06
N CYS A 598 -14.91 -14.29 9.09
CA CYS A 598 -15.05 -12.85 9.01
C CYS A 598 -16.48 -12.48 8.64
N VAL A 599 -17.04 -11.45 9.26
CA VAL A 599 -18.37 -10.96 8.89
C VAL A 599 -18.25 -10.13 7.61
N THR A 600 -19.19 -10.29 6.68
CA THR A 600 -19.23 -9.53 5.42
C THR A 600 -20.54 -8.77 5.31
N GLY A 601 -20.53 -7.64 4.59
CA GLY A 601 -21.73 -6.87 4.28
C GLY A 601 -22.18 -6.98 2.83
N VAL A 602 -23.20 -6.20 2.50
CA VAL A 602 -23.96 -6.31 1.23
C VAL A 602 -23.13 -6.04 -0.02
N ALA A 603 -22.09 -5.21 0.09
CA ALA A 603 -21.20 -4.92 -1.03
C ALA A 603 -19.94 -5.79 -1.04
N GLY A 604 -19.82 -6.72 -0.10
CA GLY A 604 -18.63 -7.55 0.10
C GLY A 604 -17.63 -6.95 1.09
N GLU A 605 -17.89 -5.79 1.67
CA GLU A 605 -17.01 -5.20 2.68
C GLU A 605 -16.86 -6.14 3.89
N ARG A 606 -15.65 -6.21 4.43
CA ARG A 606 -15.25 -7.14 5.49
C ARG A 606 -15.18 -6.43 6.83
N TYR A 607 -15.76 -7.03 7.87
CA TYR A 607 -15.73 -6.51 9.23
C TYR A 607 -14.68 -7.27 10.04
N GLU A 608 -13.51 -6.68 10.11
CA GLU A 608 -12.29 -7.24 10.66
C GLU A 608 -11.99 -6.63 12.04
N ARG A 609 -11.03 -7.20 12.77
CA ARG A 609 -10.63 -6.74 14.12
C ARG A 609 -11.83 -6.48 15.03
N VAL A 610 -12.71 -7.46 15.15
CA VAL A 610 -13.91 -7.31 15.96
C VAL A 610 -13.54 -7.33 17.45
N TRP A 611 -13.80 -6.23 18.14
CA TRP A 611 -13.56 -6.08 19.58
C TRP A 611 -14.84 -6.26 20.40
N GLY A 612 -14.78 -7.13 21.41
CA GLY A 612 -15.87 -7.39 22.36
C GLY A 612 -17.08 -8.13 21.78
N ALA A 613 -17.07 -8.42 20.47
CA ALA A 613 -18.19 -8.99 19.72
C ALA A 613 -17.77 -10.10 18.75
N VAL A 614 -16.67 -10.80 19.04
CA VAL A 614 -16.17 -11.94 18.26
C VAL A 614 -17.30 -12.92 17.96
N SER A 615 -17.41 -13.31 16.69
CA SER A 615 -18.47 -14.19 16.19
C SER A 615 -18.39 -15.58 16.78
N GLN A 616 -19.56 -16.16 17.05
CA GLN A 616 -19.75 -17.51 17.56
C GLN A 616 -20.87 -18.18 16.74
N PRO A 617 -20.67 -18.43 15.43
CA PRO A 617 -21.71 -18.95 14.57
C PRO A 617 -22.01 -20.42 14.85
N GLU A 618 -23.24 -20.82 14.59
CA GLU A 618 -23.64 -22.21 14.43
C GLU A 618 -23.26 -22.67 13.01
N VAL A 619 -22.43 -23.70 12.91
CA VAL A 619 -21.93 -24.28 11.66
C VAL A 619 -22.76 -25.51 11.31
N SER A 620 -23.24 -25.58 10.07
CA SER A 620 -23.89 -26.77 9.51
C SER A 620 -23.27 -27.10 8.17
N PHE A 621 -23.25 -28.38 7.79
CA PHE A 621 -22.88 -28.81 6.44
C PHE A 621 -24.03 -29.55 5.77
N ARG A 622 -24.04 -29.63 4.45
CA ARG A 622 -24.95 -30.48 3.68
C ARG A 622 -24.20 -31.12 2.52
N GLU A 623 -24.68 -32.26 2.04
CA GLU A 623 -24.22 -32.78 0.75
C GLU A 623 -24.60 -31.77 -0.35
N LYS A 624 -23.69 -31.54 -1.30
CA LYS A 624 -23.88 -30.52 -2.34
C LYS A 624 -25.21 -30.72 -3.09
N GLY A 625 -26.03 -29.66 -3.16
CA GLY A 625 -27.36 -29.71 -3.78
C GLY A 625 -28.48 -30.31 -2.90
N ALA A 626 -28.17 -30.81 -1.70
CA ALA A 626 -29.19 -31.28 -0.77
C ALA A 626 -30.00 -30.11 -0.18
N LYS A 627 -31.26 -30.37 0.16
CA LYS A 627 -32.16 -29.35 0.73
C LYS A 627 -31.99 -29.14 2.24
N ARG A 628 -31.46 -30.13 2.97
CA ARG A 628 -31.34 -30.11 4.43
C ARG A 628 -29.88 -30.23 4.85
N GLY A 629 -29.47 -29.36 5.77
CA GLY A 629 -28.16 -29.44 6.44
C GLY A 629 -28.17 -30.41 7.62
N SER A 630 -26.97 -30.65 8.13
CA SER A 630 -26.70 -31.31 9.40
C SER A 630 -27.34 -30.54 10.55
N ARG A 631 -27.32 -31.15 11.74
CA ARG A 631 -27.49 -30.38 12.98
C ARG A 631 -26.33 -29.39 13.06
N GLY A 632 -26.63 -28.16 13.47
CA GLY A 632 -25.60 -27.16 13.65
C GLY A 632 -24.82 -27.31 14.95
N GLU A 633 -23.56 -26.94 14.91
CA GLU A 633 -22.63 -26.93 16.05
C GLU A 633 -22.05 -25.53 16.23
N GLU A 634 -22.10 -25.01 17.46
CA GLU A 634 -21.65 -23.64 17.77
C GLU A 634 -20.13 -23.58 17.87
N MET A 635 -19.51 -22.60 17.20
CA MET A 635 -18.09 -22.31 17.42
C MET A 635 -17.90 -21.58 18.74
N ASP A 636 -17.00 -22.08 19.59
CA ASP A 636 -16.66 -21.40 20.85
C ASP A 636 -15.57 -20.33 20.65
N LYS A 637 -15.19 -19.64 21.71
CA LYS A 637 -14.09 -18.68 21.75
C LYS A 637 -13.27 -18.82 23.03
N ILE A 638 -12.07 -18.24 23.05
CA ILE A 638 -11.24 -18.15 24.26
C ILE A 638 -11.94 -17.26 25.31
N LYS A 639 -11.95 -17.74 26.57
CA LYS A 639 -12.61 -17.07 27.71
C LYS A 639 -11.74 -16.96 28.95
N ASP A 640 -10.64 -17.69 29.01
CA ASP A 640 -9.75 -17.76 30.17
C ASP A 640 -8.39 -17.09 29.90
N GLN A 641 -7.76 -16.71 31.01
CA GLN A 641 -6.50 -15.98 31.02
C GLN A 641 -5.31 -16.83 30.56
N ASP A 642 -5.30 -18.13 30.89
CA ASP A 642 -4.21 -19.04 30.54
C ASP A 642 -4.10 -19.22 29.02
N ALA A 643 -5.22 -19.40 28.33
CA ALA A 643 -5.26 -19.49 26.88
C ALA A 643 -4.90 -18.17 26.20
N LEU A 644 -5.33 -17.03 26.76
CA LEU A 644 -4.94 -15.70 26.28
C LEU A 644 -3.43 -15.47 26.38
N TYR A 645 -2.78 -15.80 27.51
CA TYR A 645 -1.34 -15.62 27.66
C TYR A 645 -0.49 -16.53 26.77
N LYS A 646 -1.05 -17.64 26.28
CA LYS A 646 -0.41 -18.45 25.24
C LYS A 646 -0.47 -17.80 23.86
N SER A 647 -1.50 -16.99 23.59
CA SER A 647 -1.66 -16.28 22.31
C SER A 647 -2.63 -15.11 22.41
N TRP A 648 -2.10 -13.89 22.41
CA TRP A 648 -2.90 -12.65 22.35
C TRP A 648 -3.73 -12.52 21.06
N LYS A 649 -3.42 -13.31 20.03
CA LYS A 649 -4.19 -13.35 18.78
C LYS A 649 -5.43 -14.25 18.88
N ALA A 650 -5.39 -15.32 19.67
CA ALA A 650 -6.44 -16.32 19.69
C ALA A 650 -7.84 -15.77 20.05
N PRO A 651 -7.99 -14.86 21.04
CA PRO A 651 -9.31 -14.34 21.42
C PRO A 651 -9.97 -13.42 20.40
N TRP A 652 -9.34 -13.13 19.26
CA TRP A 652 -9.93 -12.32 18.19
C TRP A 652 -10.77 -13.14 17.21
N PHE A 653 -10.71 -14.47 17.30
CA PHE A 653 -11.35 -15.38 16.39
C PHE A 653 -12.13 -16.45 17.17
N PRO A 654 -13.19 -17.04 16.58
CA PRO A 654 -13.73 -18.28 17.10
C PRO A 654 -12.70 -19.41 17.03
N ILE A 655 -12.91 -20.45 17.82
CA ILE A 655 -12.16 -21.71 17.80
C ILE A 655 -12.70 -22.57 16.65
N ASP A 656 -11.81 -23.31 15.98
CA ASP A 656 -12.18 -24.28 14.96
C ASP A 656 -13.27 -25.24 15.46
N VAL A 657 -14.20 -25.61 14.57
CA VAL A 657 -15.23 -26.62 14.85
C VAL A 657 -15.18 -27.71 13.80
N THR A 658 -15.28 -28.96 14.24
CA THR A 658 -15.20 -30.14 13.37
C THR A 658 -16.50 -30.92 13.47
N LEU A 659 -17.20 -31.05 12.34
CA LEU A 659 -18.43 -31.83 12.24
C LEU A 659 -18.15 -33.19 11.60
N ASP A 660 -18.67 -34.25 12.19
CA ASP A 660 -18.58 -35.61 11.63
C ASP A 660 -19.47 -35.76 10.39
N LYS A 661 -18.91 -36.36 9.34
CA LYS A 661 -19.65 -36.75 8.13
C LYS A 661 -19.51 -38.23 7.80
N ARG A 662 -20.52 -38.76 7.11
CA ARG A 662 -20.49 -40.13 6.58
C ARG A 662 -19.45 -40.24 5.46
N PRO A 663 -18.72 -41.37 5.33
CA PRO A 663 -17.73 -41.57 4.27
C PRO A 663 -18.31 -41.44 2.84
N SER A 664 -19.60 -41.71 2.68
CA SER A 664 -20.28 -41.60 1.38
C SER A 664 -20.54 -40.15 0.92
N VAL A 665 -20.34 -39.16 1.80
CA VAL A 665 -20.54 -37.75 1.48
C VAL A 665 -19.17 -37.15 1.13
N THR A 666 -18.92 -36.96 -0.15
CA THR A 666 -17.64 -36.42 -0.65
C THR A 666 -17.72 -34.92 -0.89
N ASP A 667 -18.79 -34.44 -1.52
CA ASP A 667 -19.01 -33.02 -1.80
C ASP A 667 -19.96 -32.39 -0.79
N VAL A 668 -19.48 -31.37 -0.08
CA VAL A 668 -20.25 -30.66 0.94
C VAL A 668 -20.34 -29.17 0.64
N GLU A 669 -21.43 -28.57 1.09
CA GLU A 669 -21.56 -27.12 1.23
C GLU A 669 -21.71 -26.82 2.73
N VAL A 670 -21.09 -25.74 3.19
CA VAL A 670 -21.11 -25.31 4.59
C VAL A 670 -21.93 -24.03 4.73
N GLN A 671 -22.58 -23.84 5.86
CA GLN A 671 -23.27 -22.60 6.23
C GLN A 671 -22.97 -22.23 7.68
N LEU A 672 -22.75 -20.94 7.91
CA LEU A 672 -22.59 -20.31 9.22
C LEU A 672 -23.80 -19.43 9.50
N VAL A 673 -24.40 -19.58 10.69
CA VAL A 673 -25.53 -18.77 11.14
C VAL A 673 -25.29 -18.28 12.55
N GLU A 674 -25.36 -16.97 12.76
CA GLU A 674 -25.34 -16.37 14.10
C GLU A 674 -26.61 -15.56 14.31
N LYS A 675 -27.51 -16.04 15.17
CA LYS A 675 -28.84 -15.42 15.35
C LYS A 675 -28.77 -14.04 16.01
N LYS A 676 -27.77 -13.82 16.87
CA LYS A 676 -27.64 -12.60 17.68
C LYS A 676 -26.18 -12.30 18.04
N ASN A 677 -25.44 -11.74 17.09
CA ASN A 677 -24.16 -11.12 17.36
C ASN A 677 -24.34 -9.79 18.13
N LYS A 678 -23.43 -9.50 19.07
CA LYS A 678 -23.52 -8.31 19.94
C LYS A 678 -23.44 -6.97 19.16
N LEU A 679 -22.68 -6.96 18.06
CA LEU A 679 -22.49 -5.81 17.20
C LEU A 679 -23.42 -5.87 15.99
N PHE A 680 -23.36 -6.94 15.19
CA PHE A 680 -24.01 -7.02 13.87
C PHE A 680 -25.46 -7.56 13.90
N GLY A 681 -25.93 -8.09 15.03
CA GLY A 681 -27.25 -8.71 15.10
C GLY A 681 -27.28 -10.07 14.38
N LYS A 682 -28.27 -10.30 13.51
CA LYS A 682 -28.39 -11.57 12.79
C LYS A 682 -27.42 -11.60 11.60
N ILE A 683 -26.64 -12.68 11.50
CA ILE A 683 -25.70 -12.95 10.42
C ILE A 683 -26.02 -14.32 9.83
N THR A 684 -26.06 -14.43 8.51
CA THR A 684 -26.37 -15.69 7.84
C THR A 684 -25.59 -15.75 6.54
N SER A 685 -24.71 -16.74 6.42
CA SER A 685 -24.02 -16.97 5.16
C SER A 685 -24.91 -17.68 4.14
N ILE A 686 -24.53 -17.59 2.87
CA ILE A 686 -24.97 -18.56 1.86
C ILE A 686 -24.37 -19.94 2.16
N TRP A 687 -24.91 -20.98 1.50
CA TRP A 687 -24.23 -22.26 1.40
C TRP A 687 -23.09 -22.14 0.40
N LYS A 688 -21.87 -22.52 0.78
CA LYS A 688 -20.69 -22.50 -0.12
C LYS A 688 -19.83 -23.74 0.03
#